data_AF-A0A1H0WV91-F1
#
_entry.id   AF-A0A1H0WV91-F1
#
_cell.length_a   1.000
_cell.length_b   1.000
_cell.length_c   1.000
_cell.angle_alpha   90.00
_cell.angle_beta   90.00
_cell.angle_gamma   90.00
#
_symmetry.space_group_name_H-M   'P 1'
#
loop_
_entity.id
_entity.type
_entity.pdbx_description
1 polymer ?
#
loop_
_entity_poly.entity_id
_entity_poly.type
_entity_poly.pdbx_seq_one_letter_code
_entity_poly.pdbx_strand_id
1 'polypeptide(L)'
;GTSQVSALTTNQVVALTTAQVSAVTTAGVAALSTSQVAAIETVDIAALKTSQIAALTTAGTAALTTNQVQAINTAGIAALRTAQVAALTTNQVVALTTAQVASLTTAGIAALSTSQVAAIETADIAALTTNQIASLTTAGVAALTTNQVVALTTAQVSALTTAGVAALSTSQVAAIETVDVAALKTSQVAALTTAGVAALTTNQVVALTTAQVSSLTTAGVAALTTSQVAAIETVDVAALKTSQVAALSTSGVAALTTSQVQAVSTAGIAALKTAQVSALTTNQVVALTTAQIASLATAAIAALSTNQVAAIETVDIVALRTSQILALTTNNIVALTTNQVQALTSTQVEAMTTTQRSAFTTVQFPHLTLSTPIILDMNGDGVKTLGISSGVKFDLFADGNQVNTGWVSGGDGLLVMDRNHDGLINDGSELFGSSTTLASGAKASDGYAALSELDTNHDGVVNSDDAGFADLRVWIDANSDGVSASGEVKTLASLGITSISTQATVQISQDNGNLVGLTSSYETSDGATHAAADVWFVADKSNSDAPTLTVDQVIAALNPSVQTMATAVGTGKVAETIQPTLAADAAQPDSATAGVQSVDLRSRVSSLAQAMGTFDSSAPSDGLAVTRVDLPATGKAAAATLAVGSMVDVMKQFDANGNMVAGQSGTIASVAKSLNLPGIQDPANKGFLAGTGGK
;
A
#
# COMPACT_ATOMS: atom_id res chain seq x y z
N GLY A 1 -54.84 24.39 57.72
CA GLY A 1 -54.84 25.23 56.51
C GLY A 1 -53.40 25.58 56.12
N THR A 2 -53.15 25.94 54.86
CA THR A 2 -51.80 26.25 54.35
C THR A 2 -51.10 27.35 55.15
N SER A 3 -51.83 28.40 55.54
CA SER A 3 -51.31 29.48 56.40
C SER A 3 -50.88 29.02 57.80
N GLN A 4 -51.46 27.94 58.33
CA GLN A 4 -51.05 27.37 59.62
C GLN A 4 -49.76 26.56 59.48
N VAL A 5 -49.58 25.86 58.36
CA VAL A 5 -48.35 25.09 58.07
C VAL A 5 -47.17 26.04 57.87
N SER A 6 -47.36 27.13 57.11
CA SER A 6 -46.31 28.14 56.92
C SER A 6 -45.94 28.91 58.20
N ALA A 7 -46.80 28.90 59.22
CA ALA A 7 -46.58 29.59 60.49
C ALA A 7 -45.84 28.74 61.54
N LEU A 8 -45.60 27.44 61.28
CA LEU A 8 -44.86 26.59 62.20
C LEU A 8 -43.40 27.06 62.33
N THR A 9 -42.89 27.16 63.55
CA THR A 9 -41.44 27.31 63.77
C THR A 9 -40.71 26.00 63.41
N THR A 10 -39.40 26.06 63.16
CA THR A 10 -38.59 24.86 62.90
C THR A 10 -38.65 23.87 64.07
N ASN A 11 -38.66 24.35 65.33
CA ASN A 11 -38.83 23.50 66.51
C ASN A 11 -40.20 22.82 66.54
N GLN A 12 -41.26 23.50 66.09
CA GLN A 12 -42.59 22.89 65.97
C GLN A 12 -42.66 21.87 64.85
N VAL A 13 -41.90 22.05 63.76
CA VAL A 13 -41.78 21.04 62.69
C VAL A 13 -41.10 19.78 63.24
N VAL A 14 -39.99 19.92 63.96
CA VAL A 14 -39.29 18.80 64.63
C VAL A 14 -40.19 18.10 65.66
N ALA A 15 -41.08 18.82 66.33
CA ALA A 15 -41.97 18.24 67.33
C ALA A 15 -43.17 17.46 66.76
N LEU A 16 -43.38 17.47 65.43
CA LEU A 16 -44.44 16.69 64.80
C LEU A 16 -44.10 15.20 64.85
N THR A 17 -45.11 14.37 65.11
CA THR A 17 -44.96 12.91 64.92
C THR A 17 -44.93 12.57 63.43
N THR A 18 -44.28 11.47 63.07
CA THR A 18 -44.26 10.92 61.71
C THR A 18 -45.66 10.75 61.10
N ALA A 19 -46.63 10.34 61.91
CA ALA A 19 -48.03 10.25 61.47
C ALA A 19 -48.61 11.62 61.11
N GLN A 20 -48.33 12.65 61.91
CA GLN A 20 -48.76 14.03 61.62
C GLN A 20 -48.07 14.58 60.38
N VAL A 21 -46.78 14.32 60.18
CA VAL A 21 -46.05 14.74 58.96
C VAL A 21 -46.64 14.07 57.70
N SER A 22 -46.90 12.76 57.76
CA SER A 22 -47.54 12.03 56.63
C SER A 22 -49.00 12.42 56.34
N ALA A 23 -49.64 13.14 57.28
CA ALA A 23 -50.99 13.67 57.14
C ALA A 23 -51.03 15.10 56.57
N VAL A 24 -49.89 15.81 56.50
CA VAL A 24 -49.82 17.15 55.90
C VAL A 24 -50.25 17.08 54.43
N THR A 25 -51.23 17.90 54.03
CA THR A 25 -51.69 17.89 52.63
C THR A 25 -50.61 18.36 51.68
N THR A 26 -50.69 18.02 50.39
CA THR A 26 -49.75 18.49 49.36
C THR A 26 -49.66 20.01 49.29
N ALA A 27 -50.79 20.71 49.45
CA ALA A 27 -50.82 22.18 49.56
C ALA A 27 -50.11 22.69 50.83
N GLY A 28 -50.18 21.95 51.93
CA GLY A 28 -49.43 22.23 53.15
C GLY A 28 -47.92 22.06 52.94
N VAL A 29 -47.49 20.96 52.32
CA VAL A 29 -46.08 20.73 51.99
C VAL A 29 -45.53 21.82 51.08
N ALA A 30 -46.30 22.24 50.07
CA ALA A 30 -45.93 23.34 49.18
C ALA A 30 -45.83 24.70 49.90
N ALA A 31 -46.47 24.87 51.05
CA ALA A 31 -46.46 26.09 51.85
C ALA A 31 -45.32 26.14 52.89
N LEU A 32 -44.52 25.08 53.04
CA LEU A 32 -43.36 25.07 53.92
C LEU A 32 -42.26 26.01 53.39
N SER A 33 -41.70 26.82 54.28
CA SER A 33 -40.46 27.56 54.03
C SER A 33 -39.26 26.63 53.95
N THR A 34 -38.17 27.11 53.34
CA THR A 34 -36.91 26.35 53.22
C THR A 34 -36.34 25.94 54.57
N SER A 35 -36.40 26.81 55.58
CA SER A 35 -35.96 26.49 56.95
C SER A 35 -36.82 25.40 57.60
N GLN A 36 -38.13 25.40 57.34
CA GLN A 36 -39.02 24.34 57.83
C GLN A 36 -38.74 23.01 57.14
N VAL A 37 -38.52 23.01 55.81
CA VAL A 37 -38.14 21.79 55.07
C VAL A 37 -36.82 21.21 55.60
N ALA A 38 -35.81 22.05 55.80
CA ALA A 38 -34.52 21.64 56.36
C ALA A 38 -34.62 21.09 57.80
N ALA A 39 -35.68 21.47 58.54
CA ALA A 39 -35.92 21.02 59.92
C ALA A 39 -36.71 19.71 60.04
N ILE A 40 -37.26 19.15 58.94
CA ILE A 40 -37.99 17.87 58.99
C ILE A 40 -37.03 16.73 59.37
N GLU A 41 -37.38 15.87 60.32
CA GLU A 41 -36.51 14.74 60.68
C GLU A 41 -36.42 13.70 59.54
N THR A 42 -35.30 12.99 59.42
CA THR A 42 -35.10 12.01 58.34
C THR A 42 -36.13 10.87 58.36
N VAL A 43 -36.55 10.44 59.56
CA VAL A 43 -37.61 9.46 59.75
C VAL A 43 -38.96 9.95 59.20
N ASP A 44 -39.22 11.25 59.30
CA ASP A 44 -40.44 11.86 58.79
C ASP A 44 -40.39 12.01 57.27
N ILE A 45 -39.23 12.37 56.71
CA ILE A 45 -39.01 12.37 55.25
C ILE A 45 -39.28 10.98 54.66
N ALA A 46 -38.78 9.92 55.31
CA ALA A 46 -38.99 8.55 54.85
C ALA A 46 -40.47 8.12 54.84
N ALA A 47 -41.30 8.74 55.69
CA ALA A 47 -42.73 8.47 55.79
C ALA A 47 -43.61 9.35 54.89
N LEU A 48 -43.04 10.33 54.18
CA LEU A 48 -43.78 11.14 53.23
C LEU A 48 -44.30 10.29 52.06
N LYS A 49 -45.53 10.55 51.66
CA LYS A 49 -46.13 9.96 50.45
C LYS A 49 -45.47 10.55 49.21
N THR A 50 -45.44 9.79 48.12
CA THR A 50 -44.91 10.25 46.83
C THR A 50 -45.58 11.55 46.34
N SER A 51 -46.87 11.72 46.59
CA SER A 51 -47.60 12.96 46.27
C SER A 51 -47.16 14.16 47.11
N GLN A 52 -46.72 13.95 48.35
CA GLN A 52 -46.17 14.99 49.21
C GLN A 52 -44.75 15.37 48.76
N ILE A 53 -43.90 14.39 48.44
CA ILE A 53 -42.57 14.64 47.86
C ILE A 53 -42.68 15.43 46.56
N ALA A 54 -43.59 15.02 45.66
CA ALA A 54 -43.88 15.76 44.43
C ALA A 54 -44.44 17.17 44.68
N ALA A 55 -44.97 17.48 45.87
CA ALA A 55 -45.51 18.79 46.21
C ALA A 55 -44.46 19.77 46.76
N LEU A 56 -43.24 19.32 47.07
CA LEU A 56 -42.16 20.21 47.48
C LEU A 56 -41.89 21.27 46.39
N THR A 57 -41.68 22.52 46.80
CA THR A 57 -41.24 23.55 45.85
C THR A 57 -39.79 23.29 45.41
N THR A 58 -39.32 23.94 44.35
CA THR A 58 -37.91 23.87 43.93
C THR A 58 -36.98 24.40 45.02
N ALA A 59 -37.34 25.52 45.66
CA ALA A 59 -36.63 26.06 46.81
C ALA A 59 -36.63 25.09 48.01
N GLY A 60 -37.78 24.45 48.30
CA GLY A 60 -37.86 23.41 49.33
C GLY A 60 -36.99 22.20 49.02
N THR A 61 -36.97 21.75 47.76
CA THR A 61 -36.13 20.64 47.30
C THR A 61 -34.64 20.97 47.49
N ALA A 62 -34.22 22.16 47.09
CA ALA A 62 -32.84 22.64 47.28
C ALA A 62 -32.47 22.81 48.77
N ALA A 63 -33.46 22.99 49.65
CA ALA A 63 -33.25 23.15 51.09
C ALA A 63 -33.14 21.83 51.87
N LEU A 64 -33.45 20.68 51.25
CA LEU A 64 -33.24 19.37 51.88
C LEU A 64 -31.76 19.17 52.22
N THR A 65 -31.48 18.62 53.38
CA THR A 65 -30.14 18.14 53.73
C THR A 65 -29.81 16.86 52.96
N THR A 66 -28.53 16.53 52.84
CA THR A 66 -28.08 15.28 52.21
C THR A 66 -28.64 14.03 52.90
N ASN A 67 -28.72 14.04 54.24
CA ASN A 67 -29.32 12.96 55.02
C ASN A 67 -30.84 12.81 54.75
N GLN A 68 -31.55 13.93 54.58
CA GLN A 68 -32.96 13.89 54.20
C GLN A 68 -33.14 13.35 52.78
N VAL A 69 -32.29 13.73 51.82
CA VAL A 69 -32.34 13.18 50.45
C VAL A 69 -32.15 11.66 50.46
N GLN A 70 -31.18 11.14 51.23
CA GLN A 70 -30.98 9.69 51.40
C GLN A 70 -32.19 8.97 52.00
N ALA A 71 -32.95 9.65 52.87
CA ALA A 71 -34.14 9.08 53.49
C ALA A 71 -35.36 8.96 52.54
N ILE A 72 -35.36 9.64 51.39
CA ILE A 72 -36.45 9.54 50.42
C ILE A 72 -36.38 8.17 49.73
N ASN A 73 -37.41 7.33 49.86
CA ASN A 73 -37.42 6.05 49.14
C ASN A 73 -37.43 6.22 47.60
N THR A 74 -37.12 5.16 46.86
CA THR A 74 -37.03 5.19 45.39
C THR A 74 -38.33 5.61 44.70
N ALA A 75 -39.50 5.27 45.26
CA ALA A 75 -40.78 5.74 44.73
C ALA A 75 -40.98 7.25 44.90
N GLY A 76 -40.44 7.82 46.00
CA GLY A 76 -40.40 9.27 46.24
C GLY A 76 -39.47 9.98 45.26
N ILE A 77 -38.28 9.43 45.01
CA ILE A 77 -37.34 9.98 44.02
C ILE A 77 -37.93 9.93 42.61
N ALA A 78 -38.55 8.82 42.23
CA ALA A 78 -39.25 8.68 40.95
C ALA A 78 -40.44 9.67 40.80
N ALA A 79 -41.02 10.13 41.91
CA ALA A 79 -42.13 11.09 41.92
C ALA A 79 -41.69 12.56 41.83
N LEU A 80 -40.38 12.85 41.89
CA LEU A 80 -39.87 14.21 41.69
C LEU A 80 -40.18 14.69 40.27
N ARG A 81 -40.67 15.93 40.17
CA ARG A 81 -40.85 16.64 38.91
C ARG A 81 -39.52 17.12 38.36
N THR A 82 -39.44 17.32 37.05
CA THR A 82 -38.22 17.79 36.37
C THR A 82 -37.63 19.07 36.98
N ALA A 83 -38.48 20.04 37.34
CA ALA A 83 -38.04 21.27 38.00
C ALA A 83 -37.44 21.03 39.40
N GLN A 84 -37.90 20.01 40.13
CA GLN A 84 -37.34 19.64 41.43
C GLN A 84 -36.01 18.92 41.26
N VAL A 85 -35.90 18.00 40.28
CA VAL A 85 -34.63 17.33 39.95
C VAL A 85 -33.57 18.35 39.53
N ALA A 86 -33.93 19.31 38.68
CA ALA A 86 -33.06 20.43 38.29
C ALA A 86 -32.65 21.33 39.47
N ALA A 87 -33.44 21.37 40.55
CA ALA A 87 -33.16 22.18 41.74
C ALA A 87 -32.28 21.48 42.78
N LEU A 88 -31.97 20.18 42.60
CA LEU A 88 -31.03 19.49 43.49
C LEU A 88 -29.64 20.14 43.40
N THR A 89 -29.01 20.36 44.53
CA THR A 89 -27.60 20.76 44.59
C THR A 89 -26.69 19.58 44.21
N THR A 90 -25.45 19.85 43.81
CA THR A 90 -24.48 18.78 43.52
C THR A 90 -24.21 17.89 44.74
N ASN A 91 -24.18 18.48 45.95
CA ASN A 91 -24.04 17.71 47.20
C ASN A 91 -25.23 16.77 47.44
N GLN A 92 -26.46 17.18 47.07
CA GLN A 92 -27.63 16.33 47.16
C GLN A 92 -27.63 15.23 46.09
N VAL A 93 -27.12 15.51 44.89
CA VAL A 93 -26.95 14.48 43.84
C VAL A 93 -25.94 13.42 44.29
N VAL A 94 -24.78 13.83 44.81
CA VAL A 94 -23.78 12.90 45.40
C VAL A 94 -24.35 12.14 46.59
N ALA A 95 -25.28 12.73 47.34
CA ALA A 95 -25.89 12.05 48.48
C ALA A 95 -26.91 10.98 48.08
N LEU A 96 -27.43 10.96 46.85
CA LEU A 96 -28.37 9.91 46.41
C LEU A 96 -27.68 8.54 46.50
N THR A 97 -28.41 7.54 46.97
CA THR A 97 -27.98 6.15 46.83
C THR A 97 -28.09 5.70 45.38
N THR A 98 -27.29 4.72 44.98
CA THR A 98 -27.33 4.13 43.64
C THR A 98 -28.73 3.65 43.22
N ALA A 99 -29.50 3.08 44.16
CA ALA A 99 -30.88 2.68 43.89
C ALA A 99 -31.82 3.88 43.64
N GLN A 100 -31.59 5.00 44.32
CA GLN A 100 -32.33 6.24 44.09
C GLN A 100 -31.97 6.86 42.74
N VAL A 101 -30.68 6.90 42.37
CA VAL A 101 -30.27 7.39 41.04
C VAL A 101 -30.90 6.55 39.92
N ALA A 102 -30.86 5.22 40.05
CA ALA A 102 -31.51 4.31 39.10
C ALA A 102 -33.03 4.49 39.03
N SER A 103 -33.68 5.02 40.07
CA SER A 103 -35.13 5.28 40.11
C SER A 103 -35.56 6.61 39.48
N LEU A 104 -34.63 7.51 39.13
CA LEU A 104 -34.95 8.76 38.45
C LEU A 104 -35.63 8.49 37.10
N THR A 105 -36.66 9.26 36.77
CA THR A 105 -37.29 9.13 35.44
C THR A 105 -36.35 9.64 34.35
N THR A 106 -36.53 9.21 33.10
CA THR A 106 -35.79 9.75 31.95
C THR A 106 -35.96 11.26 31.81
N ALA A 107 -37.15 11.79 32.09
CA ALA A 107 -37.39 13.23 32.14
C ALA A 107 -36.61 13.91 33.27
N GLY A 108 -36.45 13.25 34.42
CA GLY A 108 -35.61 13.71 35.52
C GLY A 108 -34.13 13.75 35.14
N ILE A 109 -33.60 12.68 34.54
CA ILE A 109 -32.22 12.63 34.04
C ILE A 109 -31.95 13.73 33.01
N ALA A 110 -32.87 13.94 32.07
CA ALA A 110 -32.78 15.02 31.07
C ALA A 110 -32.83 16.43 31.70
N ALA A 111 -33.39 16.57 32.91
CA ALA A 111 -33.49 17.85 33.62
C ALA A 111 -32.25 18.19 34.46
N LEU A 112 -31.29 17.28 34.61
CA LEU A 112 -30.05 17.55 35.33
C LEU A 112 -29.21 18.59 34.59
N SER A 113 -28.68 19.55 35.33
CA SER A 113 -27.65 20.47 34.86
C SER A 113 -26.32 19.76 34.64
N THR A 114 -25.43 20.38 33.87
CA THR A 114 -24.10 19.83 33.58
C THR A 114 -23.27 19.63 34.85
N SER A 115 -23.35 20.55 35.83
CA SER A 115 -22.67 20.40 37.12
C SER A 115 -23.22 19.24 37.94
N GLN A 116 -24.53 18.96 37.87
CA GLN A 116 -25.13 17.81 38.52
C GLN A 116 -24.70 16.51 37.84
N VAL A 117 -24.71 16.45 36.50
CA VAL A 117 -24.23 15.28 35.74
C VAL A 117 -22.77 14.97 36.07
N ALA A 118 -21.89 15.98 36.09
CA ALA A 118 -20.49 15.82 36.45
C ALA A 118 -20.27 15.37 37.92
N ALA A 119 -21.26 15.60 38.79
CA ALA A 119 -21.22 15.20 40.20
C ALA A 119 -21.75 13.78 40.47
N ILE A 120 -22.38 13.11 39.49
CA ILE A 120 -22.86 11.73 39.68
C ILE A 120 -21.67 10.79 39.92
N GLU A 121 -21.74 9.94 40.93
CA GLU A 121 -20.65 9.00 41.21
C GLU A 121 -20.57 7.90 40.14
N THR A 122 -19.39 7.32 39.93
CA THR A 122 -19.19 6.31 38.87
C THR A 122 -20.05 5.06 39.06
N ALA A 123 -20.27 4.63 40.30
CA ALA A 123 -21.17 3.52 40.63
C ALA A 123 -22.63 3.81 40.23
N ASP A 124 -23.04 5.08 40.33
CA ASP A 124 -24.38 5.51 39.98
C ASP A 124 -24.55 5.61 38.46
N ILE A 125 -23.53 6.07 37.74
CA ILE A 125 -23.50 6.01 36.26
C ILE A 125 -23.70 4.57 35.79
N ALA A 126 -22.97 3.61 36.36
CA ALA A 126 -23.08 2.20 35.99
C ALA A 126 -24.47 1.60 36.29
N ALA A 127 -25.21 2.15 37.25
CA ALA A 127 -26.55 1.70 37.62
C ALA A 127 -27.69 2.31 36.79
N LEU A 128 -27.42 3.36 36.00
CA LEU A 128 -28.42 3.94 35.11
C LEU A 128 -28.85 2.91 34.05
N THR A 129 -30.12 2.89 33.72
CA THR A 129 -30.64 2.11 32.58
C THR A 129 -30.19 2.73 31.26
N THR A 130 -30.17 1.92 30.20
CA THR A 130 -29.90 2.39 28.84
C THR A 130 -30.85 3.49 28.38
N ASN A 131 -32.12 3.46 28.81
CA ASN A 131 -33.10 4.51 28.52
C ASN A 131 -32.77 5.82 29.24
N GLN A 132 -32.25 5.77 30.46
CA GLN A 132 -31.80 6.97 31.19
C GLN A 132 -30.56 7.57 30.54
N ILE A 133 -29.58 6.76 30.15
CA ILE A 133 -28.39 7.22 29.40
C ILE A 133 -28.78 7.84 28.06
N ALA A 134 -29.70 7.21 27.31
CA ALA A 134 -30.21 7.76 26.06
C ALA A 134 -31.01 9.07 26.23
N SER A 135 -31.52 9.34 27.44
CA SER A 135 -32.25 10.58 27.77
C SER A 135 -31.36 11.75 28.22
N LEU A 136 -30.05 11.51 28.42
CA LEU A 136 -29.12 12.61 28.68
C LEU A 136 -29.14 13.59 27.51
N THR A 137 -29.17 14.89 27.85
CA THR A 137 -28.99 15.94 26.83
C THR A 137 -27.57 15.90 26.28
N THR A 138 -27.34 16.47 25.11
CA THR A 138 -25.99 16.58 24.54
C THR A 138 -25.03 17.34 25.46
N ALA A 139 -25.51 18.38 26.14
CA ALA A 139 -24.74 19.10 27.16
C ALA A 139 -24.43 18.21 28.38
N GLY A 140 -25.36 17.34 28.78
CA GLY A 140 -25.15 16.35 29.84
C GLY A 140 -24.07 15.33 29.45
N VAL A 141 -24.13 14.77 28.23
CA VAL A 141 -23.09 13.84 27.73
C VAL A 141 -21.73 14.54 27.68
N ALA A 142 -21.66 15.77 27.17
CA ALA A 142 -20.43 16.57 27.16
C ALA A 142 -19.89 16.88 28.57
N ALA A 143 -20.74 16.88 29.59
CA ALA A 143 -20.36 17.15 30.98
C ALA A 143 -19.85 15.91 31.74
N LEU A 144 -19.97 14.70 31.18
CA LEU A 144 -19.42 13.49 31.80
C LEU A 144 -17.90 13.63 31.97
N THR A 145 -17.38 13.30 33.13
CA THR A 145 -15.94 13.15 33.33
C THR A 145 -15.43 11.89 32.63
N THR A 146 -14.12 11.81 32.37
CA THR A 146 -13.53 10.59 31.78
C THR A 146 -13.72 9.36 32.67
N ASN A 147 -13.69 9.52 34.00
CA ASN A 147 -13.98 8.43 34.93
C ASN A 147 -15.43 7.94 34.83
N GLN A 148 -16.38 8.85 34.59
CA GLN A 148 -17.78 8.47 34.36
C GLN A 148 -17.98 7.80 32.99
N VAL A 149 -17.22 8.21 31.96
CA VAL A 149 -17.24 7.53 30.65
C VAL A 149 -16.72 6.10 30.78
N VAL A 150 -15.60 5.89 31.49
CA VAL A 150 -15.07 4.55 31.81
C VAL A 150 -16.04 3.72 32.65
N ALA A 151 -16.85 4.36 33.49
CA ALA A 151 -17.84 3.67 34.32
C ALA A 151 -19.11 3.25 33.56
N LEU A 152 -19.31 3.70 32.33
CA LEU A 152 -20.43 3.24 31.50
C LEU A 152 -20.23 1.75 31.18
N THR A 153 -21.29 0.98 31.32
CA THR A 153 -21.33 -0.38 30.78
C THR A 153 -21.40 -0.34 29.25
N THR A 154 -20.93 -1.41 28.60
CA THR A 154 -21.01 -1.59 27.16
C THR A 154 -22.42 -1.40 26.59
N ALA A 155 -23.45 -1.88 27.32
CA ALA A 155 -24.84 -1.69 26.93
C ALA A 155 -25.24 -0.20 26.94
N GLN A 156 -24.78 0.57 27.93
CA GLN A 156 -25.03 2.01 28.02
C GLN A 156 -24.30 2.80 26.93
N VAL A 157 -23.04 2.45 26.61
CA VAL A 157 -22.31 3.08 25.49
C VAL A 157 -23.05 2.85 24.16
N SER A 158 -23.54 1.63 23.90
CA SER A 158 -24.34 1.32 22.72
C SER A 158 -25.73 2.02 22.69
N ALA A 159 -26.17 2.54 23.83
CA ALA A 159 -27.44 3.25 23.99
C ALA A 159 -27.31 4.77 23.80
N LEU A 160 -26.09 5.32 23.80
CA LEU A 160 -25.86 6.74 23.51
C LEU A 160 -26.47 7.11 22.16
N THR A 161 -27.15 8.25 22.09
CA THR A 161 -27.66 8.76 20.82
C THR A 161 -26.49 9.23 19.94
N THR A 162 -26.69 9.30 18.62
CA THR A 162 -25.67 9.84 17.70
C THR A 162 -25.32 11.29 18.03
N ALA A 163 -26.30 12.10 18.45
CA ALA A 163 -26.06 13.45 18.95
C ALA A 163 -25.24 13.48 20.25
N GLY A 164 -25.46 12.50 21.14
CA GLY A 164 -24.66 12.33 22.36
C GLY A 164 -23.20 11.96 22.02
N VAL A 165 -22.99 11.00 21.12
CA VAL A 165 -21.64 10.62 20.66
C VAL A 165 -20.91 11.79 20.01
N ALA A 166 -21.61 12.58 19.19
CA ALA A 166 -21.04 13.79 18.58
C ALA A 166 -20.69 14.89 19.60
N ALA A 167 -21.30 14.87 20.79
CA ALA A 167 -21.06 15.83 21.86
C ALA A 167 -19.88 15.45 22.78
N LEU A 168 -19.33 14.24 22.64
CA LEU A 168 -18.15 13.82 23.41
C LEU A 168 -16.93 14.68 23.04
N SER A 169 -16.22 15.13 24.06
CA SER A 169 -14.89 15.74 23.94
C SER A 169 -13.85 14.69 23.54
N THR A 170 -12.71 15.15 23.04
CA THR A 170 -11.60 14.28 22.65
C THR A 170 -11.05 13.45 23.81
N SER A 171 -10.97 14.01 25.02
CA SER A 171 -10.56 13.27 26.22
C SER A 171 -11.56 12.18 26.61
N GLN A 172 -12.86 12.43 26.43
CA GLN A 172 -13.89 11.41 26.68
C GLN A 172 -13.83 10.30 25.62
N VAL A 173 -13.65 10.63 24.34
CA VAL A 173 -13.47 9.62 23.27
C VAL A 173 -12.24 8.75 23.54
N ALA A 174 -11.11 9.35 23.91
CA ALA A 174 -9.90 8.61 24.26
C ALA A 174 -10.05 7.74 25.53
N ALA A 175 -11.03 8.04 26.40
CA ALA A 175 -11.30 7.28 27.61
C ALA A 175 -12.27 6.10 27.40
N ILE A 176 -12.93 5.96 26.25
CA ILE A 176 -13.82 4.83 25.96
C ILE A 176 -13.01 3.53 25.93
N GLU A 177 -13.42 2.50 26.66
CA GLU A 177 -12.70 1.23 26.67
C GLU A 177 -12.83 0.51 25.32
N THR A 178 -11.85 -0.33 24.95
CA THR A 178 -11.83 -1.00 23.65
C THR A 178 -13.05 -1.92 23.43
N VAL A 179 -13.52 -2.58 24.50
CA VAL A 179 -14.73 -3.41 24.47
C VAL A 179 -15.98 -2.58 24.15
N ASP A 180 -16.02 -1.33 24.61
CA ASP A 180 -17.13 -0.43 24.36
C ASP A 180 -17.07 0.17 22.95
N VAL A 181 -15.86 0.46 22.44
CA VAL A 181 -15.65 0.85 21.05
C VAL A 181 -16.17 -0.22 20.11
N ALA A 182 -15.86 -1.50 20.36
CA ALA A 182 -16.37 -2.62 19.57
C ALA A 182 -17.91 -2.74 19.60
N ALA A 183 -18.55 -2.28 20.67
CA ALA A 183 -20.00 -2.32 20.83
C ALA A 183 -20.76 -1.11 20.26
N LEU A 184 -20.06 -0.05 19.82
CA LEU A 184 -20.69 1.08 19.16
C LEU A 184 -21.41 0.63 17.88
N LYS A 185 -22.60 1.18 17.63
CA LYS A 185 -23.29 0.99 16.36
C LYS A 185 -22.55 1.75 15.25
N THR A 186 -22.64 1.27 14.02
CA THR A 186 -22.09 1.97 12.85
C THR A 186 -22.61 3.41 12.70
N SER A 187 -23.87 3.66 13.09
CA SER A 187 -24.44 5.01 13.12
C SER A 187 -23.80 5.92 14.18
N GLN A 188 -23.37 5.36 15.31
CA GLN A 188 -22.64 6.09 16.36
C GLN A 188 -21.21 6.39 15.92
N VAL A 189 -20.52 5.42 15.32
CA VAL A 189 -19.17 5.62 14.76
C VAL A 189 -19.18 6.68 13.65
N ALA A 190 -20.17 6.66 12.77
CA ALA A 190 -20.35 7.68 11.74
C ALA A 190 -20.68 9.08 12.31
N ALA A 191 -21.18 9.15 13.55
CA ALA A 191 -21.50 10.41 14.24
C ALA A 191 -20.32 11.01 14.99
N LEU A 192 -19.19 10.30 15.12
CA LEU A 192 -17.96 10.88 15.67
C LEU A 192 -17.54 12.10 14.85
N THR A 193 -17.21 13.18 15.55
CA THR A 193 -16.60 14.35 14.92
C THR A 193 -15.21 14.02 14.40
N THR A 194 -14.67 14.81 13.47
CA THR A 194 -13.29 14.62 12.99
C THR A 194 -12.26 14.72 14.12
N ALA A 195 -12.47 15.61 15.09
CA ALA A 195 -11.65 15.69 16.29
C ALA A 195 -11.78 14.44 17.18
N GLY A 196 -12.99 13.87 17.29
CA GLY A 196 -13.22 12.60 17.97
C GLY A 196 -12.50 11.43 17.30
N VAL A 197 -12.59 11.31 15.97
CA VAL A 197 -11.86 10.28 15.21
C VAL A 197 -10.35 10.42 15.41
N ALA A 198 -9.80 11.65 15.32
CA ALA A 198 -8.39 11.92 15.57
C ALA A 198 -7.95 11.63 17.02
N ALA A 199 -8.89 11.62 17.98
CA ALA A 199 -8.62 11.34 19.39
C ALA A 199 -8.65 9.85 19.75
N LEU A 200 -9.10 8.97 18.85
CA LEU A 200 -9.03 7.53 19.07
C LEU A 200 -7.58 7.09 19.28
N THR A 201 -7.33 6.28 20.29
CA THR A 201 -6.03 5.60 20.45
C THR A 201 -5.88 4.51 19.38
N THR A 202 -4.66 4.07 19.11
CA THR A 202 -4.41 2.96 18.18
C THR A 202 -5.08 1.66 18.64
N ASN A 203 -5.14 1.41 19.96
CA ASN A 203 -5.85 0.25 20.51
C ASN A 203 -7.36 0.33 20.27
N GLN A 204 -7.95 1.52 20.34
CA GLN A 204 -9.37 1.72 20.02
C GLN A 204 -9.62 1.58 18.51
N VAL A 205 -8.69 2.00 17.64
CA VAL A 205 -8.80 1.77 16.19
C VAL A 205 -8.76 0.28 15.87
N VAL A 206 -7.86 -0.49 16.48
CA VAL A 206 -7.82 -1.96 16.35
C VAL A 206 -9.08 -2.62 16.90
N ALA A 207 -9.72 -2.02 17.90
CA ALA A 207 -10.96 -2.56 18.47
C ALA A 207 -12.21 -2.29 17.60
N LEU A 208 -12.12 -1.43 16.58
CA LEU A 208 -13.22 -1.24 15.63
C LEU A 208 -13.41 -2.50 14.80
N THR A 209 -14.66 -2.92 14.67
CA THR A 209 -15.04 -3.95 13.70
C THR A 209 -14.95 -3.42 12.27
N THR A 210 -14.76 -4.31 11.31
CA THR A 210 -14.78 -4.02 9.87
C THR A 210 -16.02 -3.24 9.42
N ALA A 211 -17.20 -3.54 9.99
CA ALA A 211 -18.43 -2.82 9.71
C ALA A 211 -18.38 -1.36 10.21
N GLN A 212 -17.76 -1.14 11.37
CA GLN A 212 -17.57 0.21 11.91
C GLN A 212 -16.54 1.00 11.10
N VAL A 213 -15.41 0.40 10.72
CA VAL A 213 -14.39 1.07 9.88
C VAL A 213 -14.99 1.50 8.53
N SER A 214 -15.75 0.62 7.86
CA SER A 214 -16.45 0.96 6.61
C SER A 214 -17.61 1.96 6.77
N SER A 215 -18.03 2.26 8.01
CA SER A 215 -19.03 3.27 8.33
C SER A 215 -18.45 4.66 8.63
N LEU A 216 -17.13 4.79 8.81
CA LEU A 216 -16.47 6.08 8.97
C LEU A 216 -16.79 7.00 7.79
N THR A 217 -17.11 8.26 8.08
CA THR A 217 -17.31 9.25 7.03
C THR A 217 -15.99 9.56 6.34
N THR A 218 -16.02 10.07 5.10
CA THR A 218 -14.80 10.49 4.40
C THR A 218 -14.05 11.59 5.14
N ALA A 219 -14.78 12.50 5.81
CA ALA A 219 -14.17 13.50 6.70
C ALA A 219 -13.48 12.86 7.92
N GLY A 220 -14.08 11.82 8.51
CA GLY A 220 -13.47 11.04 9.58
C GLY A 220 -12.19 10.33 9.13
N VAL A 221 -12.22 9.67 7.97
CA VAL A 221 -11.03 9.00 7.41
C VAL A 221 -9.91 10.01 7.10
N ALA A 222 -10.26 11.18 6.58
CA ALA A 222 -9.29 12.26 6.35
C ALA A 222 -8.68 12.82 7.64
N ALA A 223 -9.34 12.66 8.78
CA ALA A 223 -8.89 13.14 10.09
C ALA A 223 -8.02 12.12 10.85
N LEU A 224 -7.89 10.88 10.35
CA LEU A 224 -7.01 9.88 10.96
C LEU A 224 -5.55 10.35 10.94
N THR A 225 -4.88 10.17 12.08
CA THR A 225 -3.44 10.34 12.23
C THR A 225 -2.69 9.20 11.55
N THR A 226 -1.41 9.39 11.26
CA THR A 226 -0.57 8.35 10.64
C THR A 226 -0.45 7.10 11.50
N SER A 227 -0.34 7.24 12.82
CA SER A 227 -0.32 6.10 13.75
C SER A 227 -1.63 5.32 13.76
N GLN A 228 -2.77 6.01 13.65
CA GLN A 228 -4.07 5.34 13.54
C GLN A 228 -4.20 4.61 12.21
N VAL A 229 -3.80 5.21 11.07
CA VAL A 229 -3.83 4.57 9.75
C VAL A 229 -2.96 3.31 9.75
N ALA A 230 -1.74 3.37 10.31
CA ALA A 230 -0.86 2.22 10.42
C ALA A 230 -1.43 1.11 11.34
N ALA A 231 -2.31 1.46 12.28
CA ALA A 231 -2.94 0.52 13.20
C ALA A 231 -4.21 -0.16 12.65
N ILE A 232 -4.79 0.30 11.53
CA ILE A 232 -5.97 -0.34 10.92
C ILE A 232 -5.61 -1.77 10.48
N GLU A 233 -6.42 -2.76 10.81
CA GLU A 233 -6.10 -4.13 10.40
C GLU A 233 -6.27 -4.31 8.88
N THR A 234 -5.51 -5.23 8.26
CA THR A 234 -5.55 -5.43 6.80
C THR A 234 -6.93 -5.83 6.29
N VAL A 235 -7.69 -6.59 7.09
CA VAL A 235 -9.09 -6.96 6.80
C VAL A 235 -10.01 -5.74 6.75
N ASP A 236 -9.75 -4.74 7.58
CA ASP A 236 -10.53 -3.50 7.62
C ASP A 236 -10.18 -2.58 6.45
N VAL A 237 -8.88 -2.52 6.07
CA VAL A 237 -8.44 -1.82 4.86
C VAL A 237 -9.12 -2.39 3.61
N ALA A 238 -9.23 -3.72 3.53
CA ALA A 238 -9.92 -4.39 2.43
C ALA A 238 -11.42 -4.05 2.33
N ALA A 239 -12.05 -3.69 3.45
CA ALA A 239 -13.46 -3.31 3.52
C ALA A 239 -13.71 -1.80 3.32
N LEU A 240 -12.66 -0.98 3.21
CA LEU A 240 -12.81 0.44 2.92
C LEU A 240 -13.50 0.67 1.58
N LYS A 241 -14.47 1.59 1.57
CA LYS A 241 -15.11 2.06 0.34
C LYS A 241 -14.11 2.87 -0.48
N THR A 242 -14.28 2.88 -1.80
CA THR A 242 -13.44 3.66 -2.73
C THR A 242 -13.39 5.15 -2.35
N SER A 243 -14.50 5.72 -1.89
CA SER A 243 -14.57 7.10 -1.41
C SER A 243 -13.79 7.35 -0.12
N GLN A 244 -13.68 6.35 0.76
CA GLN A 244 -12.88 6.43 1.98
C GLN A 244 -11.39 6.35 1.65
N VAL A 245 -10.99 5.43 0.76
CA VAL A 245 -9.59 5.35 0.28
C VAL A 245 -9.15 6.67 -0.35
N ALA A 246 -9.99 7.26 -1.23
CA ALA A 246 -9.72 8.57 -1.84
C ALA A 246 -9.70 9.74 -0.85
N ALA A 247 -10.22 9.55 0.37
CA ALA A 247 -10.24 10.55 1.43
C ALA A 247 -9.02 10.50 2.36
N LEU A 248 -8.19 9.46 2.30
CA LEU A 248 -6.94 9.39 3.07
C LEU A 248 -6.07 10.63 2.82
N SER A 249 -5.44 11.18 3.85
CA SER A 249 -4.45 12.24 3.65
C SER A 249 -3.21 11.68 2.93
N THR A 250 -2.37 12.54 2.35
CA THR A 250 -1.11 12.09 1.73
C THR A 250 -0.17 11.45 2.75
N SER A 251 -0.12 11.99 3.97
CA SER A 251 0.60 11.38 5.09
C SER A 251 -0.02 10.07 5.54
N GLY A 252 -1.35 9.96 5.51
CA GLY A 252 -2.07 8.69 5.77
C GLY A 252 -1.71 7.62 4.74
N VAL A 253 -1.69 7.96 3.45
CA VAL A 253 -1.25 7.03 2.39
C VAL A 253 0.20 6.59 2.61
N ALA A 254 1.10 7.51 2.92
CA ALA A 254 2.50 7.18 3.23
C ALA A 254 2.66 6.32 4.51
N ALA A 255 1.69 6.36 5.43
CA ALA A 255 1.70 5.60 6.68
C ALA A 255 1.15 4.18 6.54
N LEU A 256 0.51 3.82 5.41
CA LEU A 256 0.07 2.45 5.17
C LEU A 256 1.27 1.49 5.15
N THR A 257 1.15 0.37 5.82
CA THR A 257 2.09 -0.74 5.68
C THR A 257 1.97 -1.38 4.29
N THR A 258 3.00 -2.11 3.87
CA THR A 258 2.99 -2.82 2.58
C THR A 258 1.85 -3.85 2.49
N SER A 259 1.54 -4.54 3.58
CA SER A 259 0.39 -5.46 3.65
C SER A 259 -0.95 -4.74 3.53
N GLN A 260 -1.11 -3.57 4.14
CA GLN A 260 -2.31 -2.76 3.99
C GLN A 260 -2.46 -2.24 2.55
N VAL A 261 -1.38 -1.81 1.88
CA VAL A 261 -1.41 -1.40 0.47
C VAL A 261 -1.92 -2.52 -0.44
N GLN A 262 -1.46 -3.76 -0.22
CA GLN A 262 -1.98 -4.93 -0.96
C GLN A 262 -3.47 -5.18 -0.70
N ALA A 263 -3.94 -4.90 0.51
CA ALA A 263 -5.34 -5.08 0.88
C ALA A 263 -6.27 -4.02 0.27
N VAL A 264 -5.77 -2.86 -0.16
CA VAL A 264 -6.59 -1.84 -0.83
C VAL A 264 -7.14 -2.41 -2.14
N SER A 265 -8.46 -2.36 -2.33
CA SER A 265 -9.06 -2.83 -3.60
C SER A 265 -8.48 -2.11 -4.83
N THR A 266 -8.48 -2.76 -6.00
CA THR A 266 -8.06 -2.13 -7.27
C THR A 266 -8.85 -0.86 -7.57
N ALA A 267 -10.16 -0.85 -7.29
CA ALA A 267 -11.00 0.33 -7.41
C ALA A 267 -10.60 1.44 -6.41
N GLY A 268 -10.12 1.08 -5.22
CA GLY A 268 -9.57 2.02 -4.25
C GLY A 268 -8.26 2.65 -4.73
N ILE A 269 -7.34 1.86 -5.27
CA ILE A 269 -6.08 2.36 -5.86
C ILE A 269 -6.36 3.29 -7.06
N ALA A 270 -7.28 2.90 -7.94
CA ALA A 270 -7.71 3.72 -9.07
C ALA A 270 -8.35 5.06 -8.64
N ALA A 271 -8.93 5.12 -7.44
CA ALA A 271 -9.57 6.33 -6.90
C ALA A 271 -8.58 7.27 -6.17
N LEU A 272 -7.31 6.88 -6.00
CA LEU A 272 -6.29 7.76 -5.43
C LEU A 272 -6.06 8.98 -6.33
N LYS A 273 -5.94 10.15 -5.70
CA LYS A 273 -5.57 11.40 -6.34
C LYS A 273 -4.06 11.41 -6.63
N THR A 274 -3.64 12.22 -7.59
CA THR A 274 -2.23 12.35 -7.99
C THR A 274 -1.30 12.63 -6.80
N ALA A 275 -1.69 13.55 -5.91
CA ALA A 275 -0.92 13.87 -4.70
C ALA A 275 -0.80 12.71 -3.70
N GLN A 276 -1.80 11.82 -3.64
CA GLN A 276 -1.75 10.62 -2.80
C GLN A 276 -0.81 9.57 -3.43
N VAL A 277 -0.88 9.38 -4.75
CA VAL A 277 0.02 8.46 -5.46
C VAL A 277 1.47 8.92 -5.39
N SER A 278 1.75 10.23 -5.52
CA SER A 278 3.10 10.77 -5.32
C SER A 278 3.61 10.64 -3.88
N ALA A 279 2.72 10.41 -2.91
CA ALA A 279 3.09 10.20 -1.50
C ALA A 279 3.41 8.73 -1.16
N LEU A 280 3.18 7.78 -2.08
CA LEU A 280 3.57 6.39 -1.88
C LEU A 280 5.09 6.29 -1.73
N THR A 281 5.55 5.57 -0.72
CA THR A 281 6.97 5.20 -0.60
C THR A 281 7.35 4.17 -1.67
N THR A 282 8.64 4.03 -1.97
CA THR A 282 9.13 3.01 -2.91
C THR A 282 8.77 1.59 -2.45
N ASN A 283 8.82 1.32 -1.14
CA ASN A 283 8.39 0.04 -0.57
C ASN A 283 6.90 -0.23 -0.80
N GLN A 284 6.05 0.80 -0.72
CA GLN A 284 4.63 0.66 -1.02
C GLN A 284 4.37 0.47 -2.52
N VAL A 285 5.16 1.11 -3.40
CA VAL A 285 5.08 0.89 -4.85
C VAL A 285 5.42 -0.56 -5.19
N VAL A 286 6.50 -1.11 -4.63
CA VAL A 286 6.87 -2.54 -4.75
C VAL A 286 5.78 -3.45 -4.18
N ALA A 287 5.07 -3.01 -3.15
CA ALA A 287 4.02 -3.81 -2.55
C ALA A 287 2.72 -3.84 -3.37
N LEU A 288 2.51 -2.94 -4.32
CA LEU A 288 1.32 -2.96 -5.17
C LEU A 288 1.28 -4.25 -5.99
N THR A 289 0.09 -4.81 -6.16
CA THR A 289 -0.13 -5.90 -7.08
C THR A 289 -0.14 -5.39 -8.52
N THR A 290 0.19 -6.25 -9.47
CA THR A 290 0.12 -5.98 -10.91
C THR A 290 -1.23 -5.43 -11.36
N ALA A 291 -2.33 -5.95 -10.80
CA ALA A 291 -3.67 -5.45 -11.08
C ALA A 291 -3.92 -4.03 -10.53
N GLN A 292 -3.36 -3.71 -9.36
CA GLN A 292 -3.44 -2.36 -8.79
C GLN A 292 -2.62 -1.36 -9.63
N ILE A 293 -1.41 -1.71 -10.06
CA ILE A 293 -0.58 -0.86 -10.96
C ILE A 293 -1.31 -0.59 -12.28
N ALA A 294 -1.86 -1.63 -12.91
CA ALA A 294 -2.63 -1.49 -14.16
C ALA A 294 -3.89 -0.62 -13.99
N SER A 295 -4.46 -0.56 -12.78
CA SER A 295 -5.64 0.26 -12.45
C SER A 295 -5.35 1.76 -12.25
N LEU A 296 -4.08 2.15 -12.06
CA LEU A 296 -3.72 3.55 -11.85
C LEU A 296 -4.14 4.45 -13.03
N ALA A 297 -4.69 5.61 -12.72
CA ALA A 297 -5.00 6.61 -13.74
C ALA A 297 -3.73 7.15 -14.40
N THR A 298 -3.81 7.53 -15.68
CA THR A 298 -2.67 8.08 -16.42
C THR A 298 -2.08 9.33 -15.75
N ALA A 299 -2.94 10.21 -15.20
CA ALA A 299 -2.51 11.37 -14.43
C ALA A 299 -1.73 11.00 -13.15
N ALA A 300 -2.04 9.85 -12.53
CA ALA A 300 -1.32 9.36 -11.36
C ALA A 300 0.05 8.77 -11.75
N ILE A 301 0.13 8.05 -12.88
CA ILE A 301 1.40 7.57 -13.45
C ILE A 301 2.34 8.74 -13.75
N ALA A 302 1.82 9.81 -14.37
CA ALA A 302 2.59 11.03 -14.64
C ALA A 302 3.08 11.75 -13.37
N ALA A 303 2.44 11.51 -12.23
CA ALA A 303 2.78 12.13 -10.95
C ALA A 303 3.77 11.29 -10.12
N LEU A 304 4.16 10.10 -10.57
CA LEU A 304 5.18 9.29 -9.91
C LEU A 304 6.54 9.99 -9.98
N SER A 305 7.23 10.04 -8.85
CA SER A 305 8.63 10.44 -8.80
C SER A 305 9.51 9.43 -9.53
N THR A 306 10.72 9.85 -9.92
CA THR A 306 11.72 8.99 -10.55
C THR A 306 12.08 7.79 -9.68
N ASN A 307 12.18 7.97 -8.36
CA ASN A 307 12.45 6.87 -7.42
C ASN A 307 11.28 5.87 -7.36
N GLN A 308 10.04 6.35 -7.39
CA GLN A 308 8.87 5.47 -7.43
C GLN A 308 8.81 4.69 -8.76
N VAL A 309 9.11 5.33 -9.90
CA VAL A 309 9.18 4.65 -11.21
C VAL A 309 10.28 3.60 -11.22
N ALA A 310 11.47 3.91 -10.71
CA ALA A 310 12.56 2.94 -10.59
C ALA A 310 12.25 1.75 -9.66
N ALA A 311 11.28 1.92 -8.75
CA ALA A 311 10.84 0.89 -7.82
C ALA A 311 9.74 -0.04 -8.38
N ILE A 312 9.15 0.26 -9.54
CA ILE A 312 8.13 -0.61 -10.16
C ILE A 312 8.77 -1.93 -10.58
N GLU A 313 8.19 -3.07 -10.20
CA GLU A 313 8.75 -4.37 -10.58
C GLU A 313 8.61 -4.63 -12.10
N THR A 314 9.51 -5.42 -12.68
CA THR A 314 9.51 -5.68 -14.13
C THR A 314 8.20 -6.33 -14.62
N VAL A 315 7.60 -7.19 -13.81
CA VAL A 315 6.28 -7.79 -14.10
C VAL A 315 5.17 -6.74 -14.17
N ASP A 316 5.29 -5.67 -13.39
CA ASP A 316 4.32 -4.58 -13.36
C ASP A 316 4.53 -3.61 -14.53
N ILE A 317 5.78 -3.43 -14.99
CA ILE A 317 6.08 -2.68 -16.22
C ILE A 317 5.35 -3.30 -17.41
N VAL A 318 5.42 -4.63 -17.57
CA VAL A 318 4.70 -5.35 -18.64
C VAL A 318 3.19 -5.12 -18.58
N ALA A 319 2.63 -4.99 -17.38
CA ALA A 319 1.19 -4.81 -17.18
C ALA A 319 0.69 -3.37 -17.38
N LEU A 320 1.60 -2.38 -17.53
CA LEU A 320 1.20 -1.02 -17.84
C LEU A 320 0.51 -0.95 -19.20
N ARG A 321 -0.63 -0.27 -19.27
CA ARG A 321 -1.30 0.00 -20.54
C ARG A 321 -0.48 0.99 -21.36
N THR A 322 -0.60 0.94 -22.68
CA THR A 322 0.05 1.90 -23.59
C THR A 322 -0.30 3.35 -23.26
N SER A 323 -1.53 3.62 -22.80
CA SER A 323 -1.93 4.95 -22.32
C SER A 323 -1.22 5.39 -21.03
N GLN A 324 -0.84 4.46 -20.16
CA GLN A 324 -0.04 4.73 -18.96
C GLN A 324 1.44 4.97 -19.32
N ILE A 325 1.98 4.20 -20.27
CA ILE A 325 3.33 4.43 -20.82
C ILE A 325 3.42 5.82 -21.45
N LEU A 326 2.42 6.21 -22.25
CA LEU A 326 2.30 7.56 -22.81
C LEU A 326 2.24 8.67 -21.76
N ALA A 327 1.84 8.35 -20.53
CA ALA A 327 1.76 9.32 -19.43
C ALA A 327 3.10 9.49 -18.69
N LEU A 328 4.08 8.61 -18.89
CA LEU A 328 5.41 8.75 -18.28
C LEU A 328 6.10 10.01 -18.82
N THR A 329 6.65 10.83 -17.92
CA THR A 329 7.46 11.98 -18.33
C THR A 329 8.82 11.51 -18.84
N THR A 330 9.56 12.37 -19.57
CA THR A 330 10.94 12.05 -20.00
C THR A 330 11.86 11.78 -18.81
N ASN A 331 11.68 12.47 -17.68
CA ASN A 331 12.40 12.18 -16.44
C ASN A 331 12.06 10.78 -15.90
N ASN A 332 10.81 10.33 -16.04
CA ASN A 332 10.45 8.97 -15.67
C ASN A 332 11.10 7.94 -16.59
N ILE A 333 11.17 8.21 -17.91
CA ILE A 333 11.86 7.33 -18.87
C ILE A 333 13.34 7.20 -18.51
N VAL A 334 14.04 8.32 -18.24
CA VAL A 334 15.45 8.31 -17.78
C VAL A 334 15.63 7.53 -16.48
N ALA A 335 14.62 7.51 -15.61
CA ALA A 335 14.68 6.83 -14.32
C ALA A 335 14.44 5.31 -14.39
N LEU A 336 13.94 4.78 -15.51
CA LEU A 336 13.77 3.34 -15.67
C LEU A 336 15.12 2.62 -15.55
N THR A 337 15.18 1.55 -14.77
CA THR A 337 16.34 0.66 -14.74
C THR A 337 16.46 -0.10 -16.06
N THR A 338 17.65 -0.58 -16.41
CA THR A 338 17.86 -1.38 -17.62
C THR A 338 16.99 -2.64 -17.66
N ASN A 339 16.76 -3.28 -16.51
CA ASN A 339 15.84 -4.42 -16.40
C ASN A 339 14.38 -4.04 -16.68
N GLN A 340 13.94 -2.85 -16.24
CA GLN A 340 12.59 -2.35 -16.55
C GLN A 340 12.46 -1.98 -18.02
N VAL A 341 13.49 -1.38 -18.63
CA VAL A 341 13.51 -1.09 -20.07
C VAL A 341 13.44 -2.36 -20.89
N GLN A 342 14.20 -3.40 -20.50
CA GLN A 342 14.15 -4.72 -21.13
C GLN A 342 12.77 -5.40 -20.98
N ALA A 343 12.03 -5.08 -19.92
CA ALA A 343 10.69 -5.63 -19.69
C ALA A 343 9.59 -4.90 -20.48
N LEU A 344 9.87 -3.75 -21.12
CA LEU A 344 8.88 -3.06 -21.96
C LEU A 344 8.50 -3.95 -23.16
N THR A 345 7.21 -4.05 -23.43
CA THR A 345 6.72 -4.77 -24.62
C THR A 345 6.90 -3.90 -25.87
N SER A 346 6.98 -4.55 -27.04
CA SER A 346 7.03 -3.87 -28.34
C SER A 346 5.87 -2.88 -28.52
N THR A 347 4.65 -3.26 -28.13
CA THR A 347 3.46 -2.38 -28.15
C THR A 347 3.62 -1.17 -27.22
N GLN A 348 4.24 -1.33 -26.05
CA GLN A 348 4.49 -0.21 -25.13
C GLN A 348 5.52 0.76 -25.70
N VAL A 349 6.62 0.27 -26.29
CA VAL A 349 7.66 1.10 -26.92
C VAL A 349 7.12 1.82 -28.15
N GLU A 350 6.33 1.13 -28.98
CA GLU A 350 5.69 1.71 -30.17
C GLU A 350 4.71 2.83 -29.79
N ALA A 351 3.96 2.64 -28.71
CA ALA A 351 3.03 3.64 -28.22
C ALA A 351 3.71 4.91 -27.68
N MET A 352 5.01 4.89 -27.35
CA MET A 352 5.72 6.07 -26.85
C MET A 352 5.74 7.21 -27.87
N THR A 353 5.81 8.44 -27.37
CA THR A 353 6.09 9.61 -28.20
C THR A 353 7.56 9.63 -28.65
N THR A 354 7.87 10.38 -29.70
CA THR A 354 9.26 10.64 -30.14
C THR A 354 10.10 11.20 -29.00
N THR A 355 9.58 12.19 -28.27
CA THR A 355 10.25 12.80 -27.11
C THR A 355 10.56 11.80 -26.00
N GLN A 356 9.65 10.84 -25.71
CA GLN A 356 9.90 9.80 -24.72
C GLN A 356 11.00 8.84 -25.18
N ARG A 357 10.98 8.39 -26.45
CA ARG A 357 12.05 7.52 -26.97
C ARG A 357 13.41 8.22 -27.02
N SER A 358 13.45 9.50 -27.37
CA SER A 358 14.68 10.30 -27.32
C SER A 358 15.21 10.54 -25.90
N ALA A 359 14.39 10.32 -24.86
CA ALA A 359 14.81 10.49 -23.48
C ALA A 359 15.55 9.26 -22.92
N PHE A 360 15.55 8.11 -23.60
CA PHE A 360 16.38 6.99 -23.17
C PHE A 360 17.86 7.37 -23.17
N THR A 361 18.54 7.00 -22.09
CA THR A 361 19.98 7.18 -21.97
C THR A 361 20.73 6.16 -22.83
N THR A 362 22.01 6.44 -23.12
CA THR A 362 22.90 5.52 -23.84
C THR A 362 23.03 4.15 -23.17
N VAL A 363 22.82 4.07 -21.85
CA VAL A 363 22.85 2.80 -21.10
C VAL A 363 21.53 2.04 -21.22
N GLN A 364 20.39 2.73 -21.35
CA GLN A 364 19.08 2.08 -21.47
C GLN A 364 18.78 1.62 -22.89
N PHE A 365 19.29 2.35 -23.87
CA PHE A 365 18.94 2.15 -25.28
C PHE A 365 19.26 0.74 -25.82
N PRO A 366 20.38 0.08 -25.46
CA PRO A 366 20.64 -1.32 -25.83
C PRO A 366 19.67 -2.33 -25.20
N HIS A 367 18.92 -1.94 -24.16
CA HIS A 367 17.91 -2.78 -23.53
C HIS A 367 16.51 -2.58 -24.10
N LEU A 368 16.29 -1.54 -24.90
CA LEU A 368 15.12 -1.52 -25.78
C LEU A 368 15.32 -2.66 -26.78
N THR A 369 14.29 -3.44 -27.03
CA THR A 369 14.35 -4.55 -28.00
C THR A 369 14.36 -4.03 -29.44
N LEU A 370 15.29 -3.12 -29.71
CA LEU A 370 15.54 -2.47 -30.98
C LEU A 370 16.90 -2.97 -31.46
N SER A 371 16.99 -3.23 -32.75
CA SER A 371 18.27 -3.42 -33.41
C SER A 371 18.27 -2.54 -34.65
N THR A 372 19.47 -2.11 -35.02
CA THR A 372 19.65 -1.16 -36.09
C THR A 372 20.16 -1.83 -37.34
N PRO A 373 19.70 -1.35 -38.49
CA PRO A 373 20.58 -1.38 -39.65
C PRO A 373 20.63 -0.03 -40.39
N ILE A 374 21.72 0.17 -41.15
CA ILE A 374 21.84 1.25 -42.13
C ILE A 374 20.89 0.98 -43.31
N ILE A 375 20.05 1.95 -43.59
CA ILE A 375 19.20 2.05 -44.77
C ILE A 375 19.76 3.13 -45.69
N LEU A 376 19.80 2.84 -46.99
CA LEU A 376 20.17 3.75 -48.05
C LEU A 376 18.90 4.13 -48.83
N ASP A 377 18.66 5.44 -49.01
CA ASP A 377 17.56 5.97 -49.82
C ASP A 377 17.83 5.76 -51.30
N MET A 378 17.13 4.81 -51.94
CA MET A 378 17.41 4.43 -53.33
C MET A 378 16.60 5.23 -54.36
N ASN A 379 15.54 5.94 -53.94
CA ASN A 379 14.57 6.55 -54.84
C ASN A 379 14.50 8.08 -54.72
N GLY A 380 15.18 8.67 -53.74
CA GLY A 380 15.30 10.10 -53.50
C GLY A 380 14.15 10.72 -52.70
N ASP A 381 13.30 9.93 -52.06
CA ASP A 381 12.20 10.41 -51.19
C ASP A 381 12.55 10.46 -49.69
N GLY A 382 13.83 10.22 -49.38
CA GLY A 382 14.40 10.10 -48.04
C GLY A 382 14.13 8.73 -47.43
N VAL A 383 14.96 8.29 -46.48
CA VAL A 383 14.82 6.95 -45.86
C VAL A 383 13.39 6.69 -45.34
N LYS A 384 12.76 5.62 -45.86
CA LYS A 384 11.43 5.12 -45.50
C LYS A 384 11.49 3.71 -44.92
N THR A 385 10.58 3.46 -44.01
CA THR A 385 10.46 2.21 -43.26
C THR A 385 9.02 1.71 -43.28
N LEU A 386 8.82 0.47 -42.87
CA LEU A 386 7.54 -0.16 -42.61
C LEU A 386 7.41 -0.41 -41.11
N GLY A 387 6.20 -0.23 -40.58
CA GLY A 387 5.93 -0.51 -39.17
C GLY A 387 5.89 -2.00 -38.88
N ILE A 388 6.03 -2.36 -37.61
CA ILE A 388 5.97 -3.75 -37.14
C ILE A 388 4.64 -4.45 -37.50
N SER A 389 3.57 -3.67 -37.72
CA SER A 389 2.28 -4.14 -38.20
C SER A 389 2.31 -4.73 -39.62
N SER A 390 3.36 -4.45 -40.40
CA SER A 390 3.57 -5.04 -41.73
C SER A 390 3.90 -6.53 -41.65
N GLY A 391 4.27 -7.05 -40.48
CA GLY A 391 4.40 -8.48 -40.23
C GLY A 391 5.71 -9.11 -40.72
N VAL A 392 6.73 -8.29 -41.03
CA VAL A 392 8.02 -8.77 -41.52
C VAL A 392 8.76 -9.51 -40.40
N LYS A 393 9.29 -10.69 -40.72
CA LYS A 393 10.03 -11.52 -39.76
C LYS A 393 11.47 -11.69 -40.18
N PHE A 394 12.39 -11.34 -39.29
CA PHE A 394 13.83 -11.46 -39.54
C PHE A 394 14.56 -11.73 -38.23
N ASP A 395 15.68 -12.45 -38.27
CA ASP A 395 16.57 -12.61 -37.11
C ASP A 395 17.43 -11.36 -36.94
N LEU A 396 16.79 -10.26 -36.56
CA LEU A 396 17.44 -8.94 -36.48
C LEU A 396 18.56 -8.89 -35.41
N PHE A 397 18.58 -9.84 -34.48
CA PHE A 397 19.51 -9.88 -33.34
C PHE A 397 20.65 -10.88 -33.53
N ALA A 398 20.62 -11.69 -34.59
CA ALA A 398 21.56 -12.78 -34.84
C ALA A 398 21.66 -13.74 -33.65
N ASP A 399 20.50 -14.09 -33.08
CA ASP A 399 20.39 -15.03 -31.97
C ASP A 399 19.72 -16.36 -32.38
N GLY A 400 19.45 -16.52 -33.68
CA GLY A 400 18.81 -17.68 -34.28
C GLY A 400 17.28 -17.59 -34.30
N ASN A 401 16.67 -16.55 -33.72
CA ASN A 401 15.22 -16.42 -33.64
C ASN A 401 14.72 -15.25 -34.50
N GLN A 402 13.86 -15.56 -35.46
CA GLN A 402 13.15 -14.52 -36.19
C GLN A 402 12.11 -13.84 -35.30
N VAL A 403 12.14 -12.52 -35.28
CA VAL A 403 11.18 -11.67 -34.57
C VAL A 403 10.34 -10.92 -35.58
N ASN A 404 9.08 -10.60 -35.20
CA ASN A 404 8.33 -9.62 -35.98
C ASN A 404 8.98 -8.25 -35.77
N THR A 405 9.28 -7.54 -36.84
CA THR A 405 10.04 -6.29 -36.77
C THR A 405 9.51 -5.25 -37.74
N GLY A 406 9.71 -3.97 -37.42
CA GLY A 406 9.72 -2.92 -38.44
C GLY A 406 10.80 -3.21 -39.47
N TRP A 407 10.66 -2.62 -40.66
CA TRP A 407 11.47 -3.01 -41.80
C TRP A 407 11.80 -1.84 -42.72
N VAL A 408 12.70 -2.04 -43.68
CA VAL A 408 12.92 -1.07 -44.77
C VAL A 408 11.72 -1.08 -45.73
N SER A 409 11.38 0.06 -46.33
CA SER A 409 10.38 0.08 -47.41
C SER A 409 10.94 -0.54 -48.69
N GLY A 410 10.10 -1.16 -49.53
CA GLY A 410 10.58 -1.77 -50.78
C GLY A 410 11.18 -0.81 -51.83
N GLY A 411 11.13 0.51 -51.58
CA GLY A 411 11.76 1.53 -52.40
C GLY A 411 13.19 1.89 -51.98
N ASP A 412 13.65 1.40 -50.82
CA ASP A 412 14.96 1.65 -50.23
C ASP A 412 15.73 0.34 -50.04
N GLY A 413 16.99 0.42 -49.59
CA GLY A 413 17.83 -0.76 -49.43
C GLY A 413 18.59 -0.82 -48.10
N LEU A 414 18.71 -2.01 -47.52
CA LEU A 414 19.55 -2.27 -46.37
C LEU A 414 21.02 -2.41 -46.81
N LEU A 415 21.94 -1.77 -46.10
CA LEU A 415 23.37 -2.00 -46.30
C LEU A 415 23.77 -3.31 -45.60
N VAL A 416 24.33 -4.24 -46.36
CA VAL A 416 24.60 -5.61 -45.91
C VAL A 416 25.94 -6.12 -46.41
N MET A 417 26.47 -7.14 -45.74
CA MET A 417 27.65 -7.90 -46.15
C MET A 417 27.45 -9.35 -45.72
N ASP A 418 27.54 -10.25 -46.69
CA ASP A 418 27.55 -11.70 -46.46
C ASP A 418 28.88 -12.06 -45.79
N ARG A 419 28.85 -12.13 -44.45
CA ARG A 419 30.06 -12.31 -43.62
C ARG A 419 30.41 -13.79 -43.44
N ASN A 420 29.43 -14.68 -43.58
CA ASN A 420 29.62 -16.12 -43.44
C ASN A 420 29.91 -16.81 -44.80
N HIS A 421 29.77 -16.06 -45.90
CA HIS A 421 29.97 -16.48 -47.29
C HIS A 421 29.03 -17.61 -47.74
N ASP A 422 27.79 -17.63 -47.23
CA ASP A 422 26.77 -18.61 -47.62
C ASP A 422 25.92 -18.14 -48.82
N GLY A 423 26.09 -16.89 -49.26
CA GLY A 423 25.41 -16.29 -50.39
C GLY A 423 24.01 -15.75 -50.10
N LEU A 424 23.58 -15.76 -48.84
CA LEU A 424 22.31 -15.23 -48.36
C LEU A 424 22.56 -14.10 -47.34
N ILE A 425 21.55 -13.28 -47.12
CA ILE A 425 21.49 -12.37 -45.97
C ILE A 425 20.36 -12.88 -45.07
N ASN A 426 20.72 -13.56 -43.98
CA ASN A 426 19.75 -14.35 -43.22
C ASN A 426 19.60 -13.93 -41.75
N ASP A 427 20.54 -13.14 -41.22
CA ASP A 427 20.44 -12.60 -39.86
C ASP A 427 21.06 -11.19 -39.72
N GLY A 428 20.86 -10.59 -38.54
CA GLY A 428 21.30 -9.25 -38.20
C GLY A 428 22.82 -9.08 -38.14
N SER A 429 23.59 -10.16 -38.07
CA SER A 429 25.05 -10.11 -38.08
C SER A 429 25.59 -9.76 -39.46
N GLU A 430 24.77 -9.87 -40.51
CA GLU A 430 25.09 -9.56 -41.90
C GLU A 430 24.57 -8.18 -42.33
N LEU A 431 23.68 -7.58 -41.53
CA LEU A 431 23.32 -6.17 -41.66
C LEU A 431 24.44 -5.29 -41.07
N PHE A 432 24.54 -4.04 -41.51
CA PHE A 432 25.38 -3.03 -40.84
C PHE A 432 24.60 -2.34 -39.75
N GLY A 433 24.86 -2.73 -38.50
CA GLY A 433 24.00 -2.36 -37.39
C GLY A 433 24.54 -2.80 -36.03
N SER A 434 23.72 -2.62 -34.98
CA SER A 434 24.07 -3.05 -33.62
C SER A 434 24.30 -4.56 -33.46
N SER A 435 23.80 -5.38 -34.40
CA SER A 435 24.03 -6.83 -34.41
C SER A 435 25.31 -7.23 -35.12
N THR A 436 26.01 -6.31 -35.80
CA THR A 436 27.33 -6.58 -36.39
C THR A 436 28.34 -6.88 -35.30
N THR A 437 29.13 -7.95 -35.49
CA THR A 437 30.29 -8.24 -34.64
C THR A 437 31.51 -7.52 -35.20
N LEU A 438 32.10 -6.64 -34.39
CA LEU A 438 33.32 -5.90 -34.68
C LEU A 438 34.55 -6.82 -34.64
N ALA A 439 35.67 -6.38 -35.22
CA ALA A 439 36.95 -7.10 -35.18
C ALA A 439 37.47 -7.37 -33.75
N SER A 440 37.04 -6.55 -32.78
CA SER A 440 37.30 -6.75 -31.35
C SER A 440 36.56 -7.96 -30.74
N GLY A 441 35.59 -8.54 -31.45
CA GLY A 441 34.65 -9.54 -30.96
C GLY A 441 33.44 -8.95 -30.21
N ALA A 442 33.40 -7.63 -29.96
CA ALA A 442 32.24 -6.95 -29.41
C ALA A 442 31.17 -6.69 -30.49
N LYS A 443 29.92 -6.49 -30.08
CA LYS A 443 28.88 -5.96 -30.98
C LYS A 443 29.08 -4.47 -31.21
N ALA A 444 28.75 -3.99 -32.41
CA ALA A 444 28.81 -2.57 -32.74
C ALA A 444 27.78 -1.77 -31.91
N SER A 445 28.10 -0.51 -31.61
CA SER A 445 27.14 0.38 -30.93
C SER A 445 25.95 0.74 -31.82
N ASP A 446 26.21 0.83 -33.12
CA ASP A 446 25.32 1.29 -34.18
C ASP A 446 25.92 0.87 -35.53
N GLY A 447 25.16 1.05 -36.61
CA GLY A 447 25.56 0.66 -37.96
C GLY A 447 26.73 1.47 -38.53
N TYR A 448 26.89 2.74 -38.15
CA TYR A 448 28.03 3.54 -38.63
C TYR A 448 29.33 3.18 -37.90
N ALA A 449 29.24 2.81 -36.63
CA ALA A 449 30.36 2.19 -35.92
C ALA A 449 30.78 0.87 -36.59
N ALA A 450 29.83 0.04 -37.02
CA ALA A 450 30.13 -1.16 -37.80
C ALA A 450 30.76 -0.84 -39.16
N LEU A 451 30.24 0.18 -39.87
CA LEU A 451 30.74 0.58 -41.18
C LEU A 451 32.16 1.17 -41.10
N SER A 452 32.47 1.90 -40.02
CA SER A 452 33.79 2.51 -39.81
C SER A 452 34.95 1.52 -39.72
N GLU A 453 34.70 0.23 -39.45
CA GLU A 453 35.76 -0.79 -39.49
C GLU A 453 36.25 -1.07 -40.92
N LEU A 454 35.43 -0.76 -41.92
CA LEU A 454 35.79 -0.92 -43.32
C LEU A 454 36.56 0.29 -43.88
N ASP A 455 36.56 1.43 -43.19
CA ASP A 455 37.33 2.63 -43.53
C ASP A 455 38.79 2.43 -43.08
N THR A 456 39.57 1.77 -43.93
CA THR A 456 40.95 1.33 -43.66
C THR A 456 41.96 2.45 -43.78
N ASN A 457 41.65 3.51 -44.53
CA ASN A 457 42.50 4.68 -44.70
C ASN A 457 42.14 5.82 -43.70
N HIS A 458 41.03 5.68 -42.97
CA HIS A 458 40.49 6.60 -41.98
C HIS A 458 40.18 7.99 -42.52
N ASP A 459 39.70 8.08 -43.76
CA ASP A 459 39.30 9.34 -44.39
C ASP A 459 37.84 9.75 -44.11
N GLY A 460 37.09 8.89 -43.40
CA GLY A 460 35.69 9.11 -43.03
C GLY A 460 34.70 8.63 -44.09
N VAL A 461 35.15 7.89 -45.09
CA VAL A 461 34.37 7.39 -46.22
C VAL A 461 34.80 5.97 -46.57
N VAL A 462 33.85 5.05 -46.74
CA VAL A 462 34.14 3.72 -47.28
C VAL A 462 33.98 3.76 -48.80
N ASN A 463 35.07 3.58 -49.55
CA ASN A 463 35.11 3.66 -51.01
C ASN A 463 36.05 2.61 -51.63
N SER A 464 36.35 2.68 -52.93
CA SER A 464 37.18 1.68 -53.63
C SER A 464 38.63 1.56 -53.13
N ASP A 465 39.12 2.53 -52.36
CA ASP A 465 40.43 2.48 -51.71
C ASP A 465 40.44 1.57 -50.47
N ASP A 466 39.26 1.15 -50.00
CA ASP A 466 39.07 0.25 -48.88
C ASP A 466 38.86 -1.20 -49.31
N ALA A 467 39.58 -2.11 -48.67
CA ALA A 467 39.57 -3.53 -49.01
C ALA A 467 38.16 -4.17 -48.92
N GLY A 468 37.33 -3.72 -47.96
CA GLY A 468 35.99 -4.27 -47.74
C GLY A 468 34.89 -3.68 -48.61
N PHE A 469 35.15 -2.61 -49.38
CA PHE A 469 34.12 -1.94 -50.16
C PHE A 469 33.53 -2.82 -51.26
N ALA A 470 34.36 -3.66 -51.88
CA ALA A 470 33.92 -4.57 -52.93
C ALA A 470 33.00 -5.70 -52.43
N ASP A 471 32.97 -5.96 -51.12
CA ASP A 471 32.16 -7.00 -50.49
C ASP A 471 30.79 -6.48 -50.02
N LEU A 472 30.65 -5.16 -49.88
CA LEU A 472 29.38 -4.51 -49.53
C LEU A 472 28.31 -4.74 -50.60
N ARG A 473 27.08 -4.95 -50.13
CA ARG A 473 25.89 -5.11 -50.95
C ARG A 473 24.77 -4.23 -50.41
N VAL A 474 23.76 -4.03 -51.25
CA VAL A 474 22.48 -3.42 -50.86
C VAL A 474 21.39 -4.44 -51.08
N TRP A 475 20.64 -4.76 -50.03
CA TRP A 475 19.47 -5.62 -50.11
C TRP A 475 18.21 -4.77 -50.27
N ILE A 476 17.62 -4.82 -51.46
CA ILE A 476 16.36 -4.14 -51.79
C ILE A 476 15.23 -5.17 -51.70
N ASP A 477 14.62 -5.27 -50.53
CA ASP A 477 13.49 -6.16 -50.26
C ASP A 477 12.17 -5.54 -50.80
N ALA A 478 11.98 -5.68 -52.11
CA ALA A 478 10.88 -5.03 -52.82
C ALA A 478 9.49 -5.56 -52.43
N ASN A 479 9.39 -6.82 -51.96
CA ASN A 479 8.13 -7.41 -51.50
C ASN A 479 7.95 -7.32 -49.97
N SER A 480 9.01 -6.93 -49.25
CA SER A 480 9.04 -6.72 -47.80
C SER A 480 8.69 -7.98 -47.02
N ASP A 481 9.15 -9.14 -47.47
CA ASP A 481 8.91 -10.43 -46.80
C ASP A 481 10.03 -10.82 -45.81
N GLY A 482 11.14 -10.07 -45.77
CA GLY A 482 12.26 -10.31 -44.87
C GLY A 482 13.12 -11.51 -45.27
N VAL A 483 12.99 -12.03 -46.49
CA VAL A 483 13.78 -13.15 -47.00
C VAL A 483 14.64 -12.70 -48.17
N SER A 484 15.96 -12.78 -48.02
CA SER A 484 16.89 -12.37 -49.06
C SER A 484 16.84 -13.31 -50.28
N ALA A 485 16.19 -12.86 -51.36
CA ALA A 485 16.06 -13.65 -52.59
C ALA A 485 17.11 -13.31 -53.66
N SER A 486 17.38 -14.28 -54.54
CA SER A 486 18.29 -14.10 -55.68
C SER A 486 17.80 -12.98 -56.61
N GLY A 487 18.51 -11.85 -56.61
CA GLY A 487 18.21 -10.66 -57.42
C GLY A 487 17.87 -9.40 -56.60
N GLU A 488 17.58 -9.57 -55.31
CA GLU A 488 17.31 -8.46 -54.39
C GLU A 488 18.57 -7.88 -53.77
N VAL A 489 19.60 -8.73 -53.59
CA VAL A 489 20.92 -8.32 -53.13
C VAL A 489 21.76 -7.88 -54.32
N LYS A 490 22.15 -6.60 -54.32
CA LYS A 490 22.86 -5.95 -55.42
C LYS A 490 24.23 -5.48 -54.99
N THR A 491 25.18 -5.48 -55.92
CA THR A 491 26.50 -4.89 -55.67
C THR A 491 26.42 -3.37 -55.69
N LEU A 492 27.23 -2.69 -54.89
CA LEU A 492 27.34 -1.22 -54.93
C LEU A 492 27.60 -0.70 -56.35
N ALA A 493 28.52 -1.36 -57.06
CA ALA A 493 28.85 -1.02 -58.45
C ALA A 493 27.65 -1.12 -59.42
N SER A 494 26.77 -2.12 -59.24
CA SER A 494 25.57 -2.26 -60.08
C SER A 494 24.52 -1.18 -59.83
N LEU A 495 24.55 -0.57 -58.64
CA LEU A 495 23.73 0.58 -58.24
C LEU A 495 24.44 1.91 -58.50
N GLY A 496 25.67 1.88 -59.00
CA GLY A 496 26.48 3.06 -59.25
C GLY A 496 26.97 3.76 -57.98
N ILE A 497 26.91 3.13 -56.80
CA ILE A 497 27.38 3.70 -55.53
C ILE A 497 28.90 3.66 -55.50
N THR A 498 29.53 4.81 -55.28
CA THR A 498 30.99 4.99 -55.29
C THR A 498 31.59 5.19 -53.91
N SER A 499 30.81 5.68 -52.96
CA SER A 499 31.28 5.97 -51.61
C SER A 499 30.11 6.02 -50.62
N ILE A 500 30.37 5.63 -49.36
CA ILE A 500 29.43 5.76 -48.25
C ILE A 500 30.14 6.46 -47.10
N SER A 501 29.59 7.57 -46.60
CA SER A 501 30.17 8.29 -45.47
C SER A 501 29.99 7.49 -44.18
N THR A 502 31.06 7.40 -43.38
CA THR A 502 31.01 6.85 -42.01
C THR A 502 30.64 7.91 -40.98
N GLN A 503 30.69 9.19 -41.37
CA GLN A 503 30.35 10.32 -40.52
C GLN A 503 28.83 10.48 -40.47
N ALA A 504 28.23 10.15 -39.34
CA ALA A 504 26.81 10.31 -39.12
C ALA A 504 26.51 11.45 -38.13
N THR A 505 25.40 12.14 -38.36
CA THR A 505 24.86 13.15 -37.46
C THR A 505 23.68 12.57 -36.71
N VAL A 506 23.60 12.81 -35.40
CA VAL A 506 22.43 12.42 -34.61
C VAL A 506 21.24 13.28 -35.04
N GLN A 507 20.27 12.63 -35.68
CA GLN A 507 18.99 13.22 -36.03
C GLN A 507 17.90 12.23 -35.67
N ILE A 508 17.12 12.57 -34.65
CA ILE A 508 16.08 11.67 -34.16
C ILE A 508 14.75 12.05 -34.81
N SER A 509 14.32 11.24 -35.77
CA SER A 509 12.98 11.31 -36.37
C SER A 509 12.31 9.93 -36.34
N GLN A 510 11.01 9.87 -36.55
CA GLN A 510 10.27 8.61 -36.57
C GLN A 510 9.60 8.43 -37.91
N ASP A 511 9.68 7.21 -38.44
CA ASP A 511 8.93 6.78 -39.59
C ASP A 511 8.27 5.43 -39.28
N ASN A 512 6.94 5.36 -39.44
CA ASN A 512 6.13 4.15 -39.22
C ASN A 512 6.41 3.35 -37.93
N GLY A 513 6.73 4.01 -36.82
CA GLY A 513 7.06 3.34 -35.55
C GLY A 513 8.55 3.25 -35.27
N ASN A 514 9.38 3.17 -36.31
CA ASN A 514 10.84 3.02 -36.23
C ASN A 514 11.54 4.36 -36.02
N LEU A 515 12.68 4.34 -35.32
CA LEU A 515 13.45 5.54 -35.04
C LEU A 515 14.59 5.67 -36.05
N VAL A 516 14.56 6.72 -36.87
CA VAL A 516 15.71 7.12 -37.67
C VAL A 516 16.58 7.97 -36.75
N GLY A 517 17.76 7.47 -36.36
CA GLY A 517 18.52 8.06 -35.25
C GLY A 517 19.87 8.66 -35.64
N LEU A 518 20.53 8.12 -36.67
CA LEU A 518 21.77 8.65 -37.22
C LEU A 518 21.60 8.83 -38.72
N THR A 519 21.85 10.02 -39.25
CA THR A 519 21.77 10.29 -40.69
C THR A 519 23.14 10.60 -41.25
N SER A 520 23.41 10.07 -42.44
CA SER A 520 24.61 10.32 -43.23
C SER A 520 24.23 10.35 -44.72
N SER A 521 25.21 10.09 -45.59
CA SER A 521 25.02 10.12 -47.02
C SER A 521 25.90 9.10 -47.75
N TYR A 522 25.52 8.80 -48.99
CA TYR A 522 26.34 8.06 -49.93
C TYR A 522 26.37 8.82 -51.27
N GLU A 523 27.38 8.56 -52.10
CA GLU A 523 27.49 9.15 -53.43
C GLU A 523 27.45 8.11 -54.54
N THR A 524 26.96 8.55 -55.70
CA THR A 524 26.89 7.75 -56.92
C THR A 524 27.84 8.27 -57.99
N SER A 525 28.11 7.43 -59.00
CA SER A 525 29.05 7.70 -60.09
C SER A 525 28.71 8.92 -60.97
N ASP A 526 27.48 9.43 -60.89
CA ASP A 526 27.05 10.68 -61.52
C ASP A 526 27.36 11.93 -60.67
N GLY A 527 27.95 11.75 -59.48
CA GLY A 527 28.29 12.78 -58.51
C GLY A 527 27.12 13.23 -57.64
N ALA A 528 25.98 12.53 -57.68
CA ALA A 528 24.85 12.84 -56.82
C ALA A 528 25.09 12.32 -55.39
N THR A 529 24.63 13.08 -54.40
CA THR A 529 24.63 12.69 -52.99
C THR A 529 23.22 12.31 -52.57
N HIS A 530 23.10 11.17 -51.90
CA HIS A 530 21.85 10.56 -51.47
C HIS A 530 21.83 10.34 -49.96
N ALA A 531 20.63 10.23 -49.38
CA ALA A 531 20.48 10.04 -47.95
C ALA A 531 20.79 8.60 -47.52
N ALA A 532 21.41 8.47 -46.35
CA ALA A 532 21.57 7.21 -45.64
C ALA A 532 21.21 7.42 -44.18
N ALA A 533 20.69 6.40 -43.50
CA ALA A 533 20.45 6.50 -42.07
C ALA A 533 20.53 5.16 -41.36
N ASP A 534 21.00 5.18 -40.13
CA ASP A 534 20.88 4.07 -39.20
C ASP A 534 19.53 4.16 -38.46
N VAL A 535 18.75 3.08 -38.56
CA VAL A 535 17.36 3.04 -38.14
C VAL A 535 17.15 1.97 -37.08
N TRP A 536 16.66 2.36 -35.91
CA TRP A 536 16.24 1.42 -34.88
C TRP A 536 14.87 0.87 -35.21
N PHE A 537 14.83 -0.38 -35.67
CA PHE A 537 13.57 -1.07 -35.90
C PHE A 537 12.94 -1.50 -34.59
N VAL A 538 11.63 -1.26 -34.48
CA VAL A 538 10.82 -1.85 -33.42
C VAL A 538 10.74 -3.34 -33.65
N ALA A 539 11.15 -4.17 -32.69
CA ALA A 539 11.04 -5.62 -32.79
C ALA A 539 10.30 -6.23 -31.61
N ASP A 540 9.51 -7.25 -31.90
CA ASP A 540 8.74 -8.02 -30.93
C ASP A 540 9.46 -9.30 -30.53
N LYS A 541 10.22 -9.20 -29.43
CA LYS A 541 10.87 -10.34 -28.77
C LYS A 541 9.92 -11.18 -27.90
N SER A 542 8.63 -10.84 -27.83
CA SER A 542 7.68 -11.70 -27.12
C SER A 542 7.49 -13.08 -27.78
N ASN A 543 8.10 -13.28 -28.96
CA ASN A 543 8.05 -14.49 -29.78
C ASN A 543 9.40 -15.20 -29.99
N SER A 544 10.47 -14.81 -29.31
CA SER A 544 11.68 -15.64 -29.22
C SER A 544 11.52 -16.59 -28.04
N ASP A 545 11.62 -17.90 -28.28
CA ASP A 545 11.37 -19.05 -27.39
C ASP A 545 12.10 -19.02 -26.02
N ALA A 546 11.85 -18.02 -25.18
CA ALA A 546 11.92 -18.18 -23.75
C ALA A 546 10.66 -18.96 -23.37
N PRO A 547 10.77 -20.10 -22.66
CA PRO A 547 9.57 -20.81 -22.22
C PRO A 547 8.72 -19.80 -21.45
N THR A 548 7.49 -19.58 -21.91
CA THR A 548 6.48 -18.92 -21.10
C THR A 548 6.30 -19.85 -19.93
N LEU A 549 7.06 -19.64 -18.86
CA LEU A 549 6.82 -20.34 -17.63
C LEU A 549 5.47 -19.83 -17.18
N THR A 550 4.44 -20.62 -17.41
CA THR A 550 3.16 -20.45 -16.71
C THR A 550 3.45 -20.32 -15.22
N VAL A 551 2.59 -19.64 -14.47
CA VAL A 551 2.71 -19.54 -13.01
C VAL A 551 2.96 -20.95 -12.41
N ASP A 552 2.33 -21.97 -12.99
CA ASP A 552 2.51 -23.38 -12.64
C ASP A 552 3.92 -23.94 -12.97
N GLN A 553 4.55 -23.52 -14.06
CA GLN A 553 5.91 -23.92 -14.43
C GLN A 553 6.99 -23.18 -13.64
N VAL A 554 6.77 -21.91 -13.25
CA VAL A 554 7.64 -21.20 -12.29
C VAL A 554 7.58 -21.86 -10.91
N ILE A 555 6.37 -22.27 -10.49
CA ILE A 555 6.16 -23.03 -9.25
C ILE A 555 6.84 -24.42 -9.31
N ALA A 556 6.79 -25.08 -10.48
CA ALA A 556 7.43 -26.39 -10.68
C ALA A 556 8.97 -26.33 -10.71
N ALA A 557 9.56 -25.25 -11.25
CA ALA A 557 11.01 -25.07 -11.33
C ALA A 557 11.65 -24.66 -9.98
N LEU A 558 10.89 -24.00 -9.10
CA LEU A 558 11.35 -23.53 -7.79
C LEU A 558 11.16 -24.57 -6.66
N ASN A 559 10.58 -25.73 -6.96
CA ASN A 559 10.34 -26.78 -5.97
C ASN A 559 10.67 -28.18 -6.50
N PRO A 560 11.96 -28.56 -6.60
CA PRO A 560 12.37 -29.90 -7.06
C PRO A 560 11.85 -31.03 -6.16
N SER A 561 11.31 -30.71 -4.98
CA SER A 561 10.80 -31.67 -3.98
C SER A 561 9.38 -32.20 -4.28
N VAL A 562 8.68 -31.72 -5.31
CA VAL A 562 7.28 -32.12 -5.59
C VAL A 562 7.18 -33.22 -6.66
N GLN A 563 8.24 -33.50 -7.43
CA GLN A 563 8.22 -34.58 -8.43
C GLN A 563 8.13 -36.00 -7.84
N THR A 564 8.43 -36.19 -6.55
CA THR A 564 8.36 -37.52 -5.90
C THR A 564 6.98 -37.89 -5.36
N MET A 565 5.96 -37.04 -5.50
CA MET A 565 4.58 -37.35 -5.04
C MET A 565 3.58 -37.54 -6.19
N ALA A 566 3.85 -37.03 -7.40
CA ALA A 566 2.93 -37.11 -8.53
C ALA A 566 3.06 -38.40 -9.37
N THR A 567 4.11 -39.22 -9.17
CA THR A 567 4.29 -40.51 -9.87
C THR A 567 3.64 -41.70 -9.14
N ALA A 568 2.97 -41.50 -8.00
CA ALA A 568 2.39 -42.58 -7.21
C ALA A 568 0.86 -42.75 -7.36
N VAL A 569 0.16 -41.95 -8.18
CA VAL A 569 -1.29 -42.10 -8.37
C VAL A 569 -1.66 -42.14 -9.86
N GLY A 570 -1.16 -43.19 -10.53
CA GLY A 570 -1.75 -43.69 -11.75
C GLY A 570 -2.37 -45.05 -11.48
N THR A 571 -3.71 -45.13 -11.41
CA THR A 571 -4.58 -46.10 -12.12
C THR A 571 -6.01 -46.04 -11.55
N GLY A 572 -7.01 -45.81 -12.42
CA GLY A 572 -8.43 -46.09 -12.14
C GLY A 572 -9.39 -44.92 -12.46
N LYS A 573 -9.67 -44.66 -13.74
CA LYS A 573 -10.94 -44.99 -14.44
C LYS A 573 -12.17 -44.11 -14.08
N VAL A 574 -12.44 -43.16 -14.99
CA VAL A 574 -13.71 -42.76 -15.62
C VAL A 574 -15.06 -43.02 -14.91
N ALA A 575 -15.86 -41.96 -14.70
CA ALA A 575 -17.09 -41.66 -15.49
C ALA A 575 -18.11 -40.75 -14.73
N GLU A 576 -18.45 -39.63 -15.37
CA GLU A 576 -19.80 -39.07 -15.58
C GLU A 576 -20.82 -38.78 -14.43
N THR A 577 -21.10 -37.47 -14.30
CA THR A 577 -22.41 -36.79 -14.42
C THR A 577 -23.34 -36.62 -13.17
N ILE A 578 -23.88 -35.38 -13.08
CA ILE A 578 -25.14 -34.91 -12.47
C ILE A 578 -25.08 -34.35 -11.02
N GLN A 579 -25.11 -33.01 -10.92
CA GLN A 579 -25.85 -32.25 -9.87
C GLN A 579 -27.36 -32.27 -10.17
N PRO A 580 -28.33 -31.98 -9.26
CA PRO A 580 -28.23 -31.21 -8.00
C PRO A 580 -29.12 -31.72 -6.81
N THR A 581 -29.01 -31.11 -5.61
CA THR A 581 -30.12 -30.48 -4.80
C THR A 581 -29.86 -30.38 -3.27
N LEU A 582 -29.95 -29.14 -2.78
CA LEU A 582 -30.59 -28.58 -1.56
C LEU A 582 -30.67 -29.35 -0.22
N ALA A 583 -30.15 -28.70 0.85
CA ALA A 583 -30.86 -28.24 2.07
C ALA A 583 -30.14 -28.48 3.42
N ALA A 584 -30.18 -27.41 4.24
CA ALA A 584 -29.75 -27.15 5.61
C ALA A 584 -29.92 -28.27 6.68
N ASP A 585 -29.00 -28.35 7.66
CA ASP A 585 -29.15 -27.85 9.05
C ASP A 585 -27.93 -28.28 9.91
N ALA A 586 -27.71 -27.54 11.00
CA ALA A 586 -26.53 -27.41 11.85
C ALA A 586 -26.12 -28.62 12.70
N ALA A 587 -24.82 -28.72 12.97
CA ALA A 587 -24.25 -29.03 14.30
C ALA A 587 -22.72 -28.78 14.29
N GLN A 588 -22.26 -27.98 15.25
CA GLN A 588 -20.85 -27.79 15.61
C GLN A 588 -20.25 -29.13 16.12
N PRO A 589 -18.92 -29.33 16.03
CA PRO A 589 -18.15 -29.29 17.27
C PRO A 589 -16.75 -28.67 17.15
N ASP A 590 -16.21 -28.43 18.34
CA ASP A 590 -14.92 -27.87 18.74
C ASP A 590 -13.64 -28.40 18.07
N SER A 591 -12.64 -27.49 18.11
CA SER A 591 -11.20 -27.72 18.35
C SER A 591 -10.26 -28.15 17.21
N ALA A 592 -9.19 -27.34 17.10
CA ALA A 592 -7.82 -27.67 16.70
C ALA A 592 -7.56 -28.12 15.26
N THR A 593 -7.32 -27.15 14.38
CA THR A 593 -6.36 -27.32 13.28
C THR A 593 -5.36 -26.17 13.32
N ALA A 594 -4.11 -26.52 13.62
CA ALA A 594 -2.95 -25.68 13.38
C ALA A 594 -2.95 -25.32 11.89
N GLY A 595 -3.38 -24.11 11.57
CA GLY A 595 -3.26 -23.54 10.24
C GLY A 595 -1.78 -23.46 9.92
N VAL A 596 -1.34 -24.29 8.99
CA VAL A 596 -0.08 -24.11 8.28
C VAL A 596 -0.17 -22.74 7.64
N GLN A 597 0.47 -21.74 8.25
CA GLN A 597 0.69 -20.46 7.60
C GLN A 597 1.50 -20.76 6.35
N SER A 598 0.88 -20.62 5.17
CA SER A 598 1.61 -20.53 3.93
C SER A 598 2.48 -19.29 4.02
N VAL A 599 3.74 -19.48 4.41
CA VAL A 599 4.75 -18.43 4.44
C VAL A 599 4.96 -17.99 3.00
N ASP A 600 4.28 -16.92 2.62
CA ASP A 600 4.39 -16.31 1.30
C ASP A 600 5.84 -15.84 1.09
N LEU A 601 6.48 -16.32 0.03
CA LEU A 601 7.85 -15.91 -0.32
C LEU A 601 7.94 -14.39 -0.52
N ARG A 602 6.85 -13.70 -0.89
CA ARG A 602 6.82 -12.23 -0.97
C ARG A 602 7.07 -11.55 0.37
N SER A 603 6.58 -12.13 1.48
CA SER A 603 6.84 -11.64 2.84
C SER A 603 8.33 -11.78 3.21
N ARG A 604 8.98 -12.88 2.80
CA ARG A 604 10.42 -13.11 3.05
C ARG A 604 11.32 -12.22 2.20
N VAL A 605 10.96 -11.97 0.94
CA VAL A 605 11.68 -11.04 0.05
C VAL A 605 11.51 -9.59 0.53
N SER A 606 10.31 -9.20 0.98
CA SER A 606 10.06 -7.88 1.58
C SER A 606 10.84 -7.69 2.89
N SER A 607 10.94 -8.74 3.72
CA SER A 607 11.73 -8.74 4.95
C SER A 607 13.24 -8.69 4.68
N LEU A 608 13.70 -9.32 3.60
CA LEU A 608 15.09 -9.25 3.14
C LEU A 608 15.43 -7.87 2.56
N ALA A 609 14.53 -7.27 1.77
CA ALA A 609 14.66 -5.91 1.28
C ALA A 609 14.62 -4.86 2.41
N GLN A 610 13.80 -5.07 3.46
CA GLN A 610 13.83 -4.28 4.70
C GLN A 610 15.14 -4.42 5.47
N ALA A 611 15.68 -5.64 5.55
CA ALA A 611 16.97 -5.90 6.18
C ALA A 611 18.15 -5.32 5.39
N MET A 612 18.01 -5.18 4.06
CA MET A 612 19.05 -4.59 3.19
C MET A 612 18.93 -3.06 3.07
N GLY A 613 17.72 -2.49 3.14
CA GLY A 613 17.47 -1.04 3.03
C GLY A 613 17.75 -0.24 4.30
N THR A 614 17.89 -0.89 5.46
CA THR A 614 18.26 -0.24 6.73
C THR A 614 19.78 0.00 6.87
N PHE A 615 20.57 -0.32 5.84
CA PHE A 615 22.03 -0.10 5.80
C PHE A 615 22.45 1.20 5.07
N ASP A 616 21.54 2.13 4.81
CA ASP A 616 21.95 3.48 4.37
C ASP A 616 22.55 4.28 5.55
N SER A 617 23.81 4.64 5.40
CA SER A 617 24.68 5.27 6.40
C SER A 617 24.42 6.75 6.66
N SER A 618 23.20 7.26 6.47
CA SER A 618 22.94 8.71 6.55
C SER A 618 21.61 9.14 7.17
N ALA A 619 21.40 8.90 8.47
CA ALA A 619 20.51 9.75 9.29
C ALA A 619 20.74 9.57 10.82
N PRO A 620 20.54 10.62 11.63
CA PRO A 620 21.02 10.73 13.00
C PRO A 620 20.15 10.01 14.05
N SER A 621 20.79 9.75 15.18
CA SER A 621 20.24 9.17 16.40
C SER A 621 19.01 9.93 16.92
N ASP A 622 17.85 9.28 16.93
CA ASP A 622 16.96 9.37 18.09
C ASP A 622 15.98 8.19 18.18
N GLY A 623 16.13 7.42 19.27
CA GLY A 623 15.02 6.89 20.05
C GLY A 623 14.13 5.79 19.48
N LEU A 624 14.66 4.58 19.28
CA LEU A 624 13.87 3.35 19.40
C LEU A 624 14.59 2.35 20.30
N ALA A 625 14.02 2.17 21.49
CA ALA A 625 14.55 1.33 22.55
C ALA A 625 14.48 -0.16 22.16
N VAL A 626 15.63 -0.73 21.82
CA VAL A 626 15.83 -2.18 21.92
C VAL A 626 16.20 -2.47 23.38
N THR A 627 15.39 -3.31 24.00
CA THR A 627 15.49 -3.77 25.39
C THR A 627 16.93 -4.15 25.72
N ARG A 628 17.54 -3.42 26.67
CA ARG A 628 18.87 -3.74 27.21
C ARG A 628 18.86 -5.14 27.82
N VAL A 629 19.74 -6.00 27.32
CA VAL A 629 20.25 -7.13 28.10
C VAL A 629 21.33 -6.57 29.02
N ASP A 630 21.05 -6.50 30.32
CA ASP A 630 22.04 -6.13 31.32
C ASP A 630 23.09 -7.24 31.47
N LEU A 631 24.35 -6.89 31.25
CA LEU A 631 25.53 -7.70 31.60
C LEU A 631 26.40 -6.90 32.59
N PRO A 632 26.99 -7.56 33.61
CA PRO A 632 27.62 -6.89 34.74
C PRO A 632 28.90 -6.16 34.33
N ALA A 633 29.02 -4.91 34.76
CA ALA A 633 30.18 -4.06 34.51
C ALA A 633 31.39 -4.49 35.36
N THR A 634 32.37 -5.15 34.75
CA THR A 634 33.78 -4.90 35.06
C THR A 634 34.39 -4.14 33.88
N GLY A 635 34.74 -2.88 34.14
CA GLY A 635 35.07 -1.90 33.11
C GLY A 635 36.31 -2.21 32.29
N LYS A 636 36.21 -1.93 30.98
CA LYS A 636 37.10 -1.07 30.20
C LYS A 636 36.54 -0.99 28.77
N ALA A 637 36.19 0.23 28.37
CA ALA A 637 35.73 0.54 27.03
C ALA A 637 36.87 0.34 26.01
N ALA A 638 36.74 -0.65 25.13
CA ALA A 638 37.35 -0.72 23.80
C ALA A 638 36.99 -2.06 23.13
N ALA A 639 35.91 -2.11 22.33
CA ALA A 639 35.74 -3.00 21.18
C ALA A 639 34.26 -3.00 20.72
N ALA A 640 33.90 -2.11 19.80
CA ALA A 640 32.67 -2.27 19.02
C ALA A 640 32.85 -1.91 17.53
N THR A 641 34.02 -1.44 17.10
CA THR A 641 34.26 -0.99 15.72
C THR A 641 34.92 -2.04 14.81
N LEU A 642 35.11 -3.28 15.28
CA LEU A 642 35.87 -4.31 14.54
C LEU A 642 35.05 -5.53 14.07
N ALA A 643 33.72 -5.56 14.28
CA ALA A 643 32.90 -6.70 13.89
C ALA A 643 32.37 -6.64 12.43
N VAL A 644 32.18 -5.46 11.84
CA VAL A 644 31.47 -5.31 10.55
C VAL A 644 32.36 -5.61 9.33
N GLY A 645 33.68 -5.39 9.41
CA GLY A 645 34.60 -5.75 8.32
C GLY A 645 34.72 -7.25 8.08
N SER A 646 34.63 -8.06 9.13
CA SER A 646 34.91 -9.50 9.07
C SER A 646 33.87 -10.32 8.30
N MET A 647 32.61 -9.86 8.22
CA MET A 647 31.54 -10.62 7.56
C MET A 647 31.52 -10.37 6.04
N VAL A 648 31.87 -9.15 5.62
CA VAL A 648 32.10 -8.81 4.20
C VAL A 648 33.31 -9.57 3.65
N ASP A 649 34.37 -9.71 4.44
CA ASP A 649 35.57 -10.46 4.04
C ASP A 649 35.33 -11.99 4.00
N VAL A 650 34.38 -12.51 4.78
CA VAL A 650 33.92 -13.90 4.67
C VAL A 650 33.04 -14.08 3.43
N MET A 651 32.14 -13.16 3.11
CA MET A 651 31.26 -13.25 1.93
C MET A 651 32.04 -13.16 0.60
N LYS A 652 33.12 -12.36 0.54
CA LYS A 652 33.99 -12.26 -0.66
C LYS A 652 34.75 -13.55 -0.99
N GLN A 653 34.80 -14.52 -0.06
CA GLN A 653 35.46 -15.80 -0.27
C GLN A 653 34.54 -16.83 -0.96
N PHE A 654 33.27 -16.49 -1.21
CA PHE A 654 32.31 -17.36 -1.90
C PHE A 654 31.82 -16.70 -3.19
N ASP A 655 31.65 -17.48 -4.25
CA ASP A 655 31.05 -17.02 -5.50
C ASP A 655 29.51 -16.91 -5.40
N ALA A 656 28.88 -16.39 -6.46
CA ALA A 656 27.43 -16.21 -6.54
C ALA A 656 26.62 -17.51 -6.41
N ASN A 657 27.28 -18.67 -6.50
CA ASN A 657 26.68 -20.00 -6.38
C ASN A 657 26.98 -20.64 -5.01
N GLY A 658 27.65 -19.92 -4.10
CA GLY A 658 27.97 -20.38 -2.75
C GLY A 658 29.20 -21.28 -2.66
N ASN A 659 30.02 -21.37 -3.70
CA ASN A 659 31.27 -22.14 -3.67
C ASN A 659 32.45 -21.27 -3.24
N MET A 660 33.38 -21.82 -2.46
CA MET A 660 34.59 -21.09 -2.06
C MET A 660 35.49 -20.79 -3.28
N VAL A 661 35.94 -19.53 -3.40
CA VAL A 661 36.91 -19.09 -4.41
C VAL A 661 38.29 -19.66 -4.07
N ALA A 662 38.89 -20.42 -4.98
CA ALA A 662 40.13 -21.18 -4.73
C ALA A 662 41.33 -20.27 -4.34
N GLY A 663 41.97 -20.54 -3.20
CA GLY A 663 43.18 -19.84 -2.73
C GLY A 663 43.11 -19.20 -1.33
N GLN A 664 41.95 -19.20 -0.67
CA GLN A 664 41.70 -18.44 0.58
C GLN A 664 41.51 -19.33 1.84
N SER A 665 42.21 -20.47 1.96
CA SER A 665 41.96 -21.43 3.06
C SER A 665 42.60 -21.05 4.41
N GLY A 666 43.46 -20.02 4.48
CA GLY A 666 44.31 -19.73 5.65
C GLY A 666 43.70 -18.82 6.73
N THR A 667 42.61 -18.11 6.43
CA THR A 667 42.11 -16.96 7.22
C THR A 667 40.98 -17.29 8.19
N ILE A 668 40.35 -18.46 8.09
CA ILE A 668 39.18 -18.84 8.91
C ILE A 668 39.57 -19.12 10.39
N ALA A 669 40.81 -19.53 10.64
CA ALA A 669 41.27 -19.91 11.98
C ALA A 669 41.36 -18.73 12.98
N SER A 670 41.49 -17.49 12.52
CA SER A 670 41.57 -16.32 13.39
C SER A 670 40.20 -15.72 13.75
N VAL A 671 39.18 -15.91 12.91
CA VAL A 671 37.80 -15.40 13.12
C VAL A 671 36.98 -16.34 14.00
N ALA A 672 37.21 -17.66 13.92
CA ALA A 672 36.53 -18.64 14.77
C ALA A 672 36.85 -18.50 16.26
N LYS A 673 37.94 -17.80 16.62
CA LYS A 673 38.34 -17.57 18.02
C LYS A 673 37.67 -16.33 18.64
N SER A 674 37.13 -15.42 17.84
CA SER A 674 36.46 -14.19 18.28
C SER A 674 34.92 -14.29 18.29
N LEU A 675 34.33 -15.23 17.54
CA LEU A 675 32.91 -15.61 17.68
C LEU A 675 32.78 -16.90 18.47
N ASN A 676 32.63 -16.80 19.79
CA ASN A 676 32.27 -17.93 20.63
C ASN A 676 30.79 -18.31 20.41
N LEU A 677 30.50 -19.02 19.31
CA LEU A 677 29.20 -19.60 18.99
C LEU A 677 29.23 -21.11 19.29
N PRO A 678 28.66 -21.58 20.42
CA PRO A 678 28.78 -22.98 20.86
C PRO A 678 28.10 -24.00 19.93
N GLY A 679 27.34 -23.56 18.92
CA GLY A 679 26.54 -24.42 18.04
C GLY A 679 27.25 -24.95 16.79
N ILE A 680 28.49 -24.52 16.50
CA ILE A 680 29.19 -24.91 15.25
C ILE A 680 30.32 -25.94 15.50
N GLN A 681 30.71 -26.19 16.76
CA GLN A 681 31.85 -27.05 17.08
C GLN A 681 31.51 -28.50 17.46
N ASP A 682 30.24 -28.92 17.37
CA ASP A 682 29.86 -30.31 17.62
C ASP A 682 29.58 -31.05 16.30
N PRO A 683 30.50 -31.92 15.83
CA PRO A 683 30.29 -32.71 14.62
C PRO A 683 29.18 -33.77 14.76
N ALA A 684 28.56 -33.92 15.95
CA ALA A 684 27.44 -34.83 16.17
C ALA A 684 26.05 -34.15 16.11
N ASN A 685 25.96 -32.81 16.06
CA ASN A 685 24.68 -32.10 16.10
C ASN A 685 24.29 -31.57 14.72
N LYS A 686 23.28 -32.19 14.12
CA LYS A 686 22.80 -31.90 12.76
C LYS A 686 22.30 -30.45 12.66
N GLY A 687 23.07 -29.62 11.97
CA GLY A 687 22.78 -28.20 11.77
C GLY A 687 21.51 -27.92 10.95
N PHE A 688 21.13 -26.64 10.98
CA PHE A 688 19.93 -25.98 10.45
C PHE A 688 19.54 -26.27 8.97
N LEU A 689 20.31 -27.08 8.24
CA LEU A 689 20.14 -27.38 6.82
C LEU A 689 20.06 -28.89 6.48
N ALA A 690 19.82 -29.78 7.44
CA ALA A 690 19.64 -31.20 7.16
C ALA A 690 18.17 -31.56 6.88
N GLY A 691 17.85 -31.81 5.61
CA GLY A 691 16.56 -32.36 5.17
C GLY A 691 16.26 -33.72 5.81
N THR A 692 15.01 -33.91 6.25
CA THR A 692 14.51 -35.17 6.80
C THR A 692 14.20 -36.16 5.67
N GLY A 693 15.18 -37.00 5.32
CA GLY A 693 14.95 -38.27 4.64
C GLY A 693 14.30 -39.28 5.61
N GLY A 694 13.34 -40.05 5.09
CA GLY A 694 12.34 -40.77 5.89
C GLY A 694 12.78 -42.05 6.61
N LYS A 695 11.88 -42.49 7.48
CA LYS A 695 11.33 -43.85 7.55
C LYS A 695 9.86 -43.78 7.92
#